data_AF-A0A839IM33-F1
#
_entry.id   AF-A0A839IM33-F1
#
_cell.length_a   1.000
_cell.length_b   1.000
_cell.length_c   1.000
_cell.angle_alpha   90.00
_cell.angle_beta   90.00
_cell.angle_gamma   90.00
#
_symmetry.space_group_name_H-M   'P 1'
#
loop_
_entity.id
_entity.type
_entity.pdbx_description
1 polymer ?
#
loop_
_entity_poly.entity_id
_entity_poly.type
_entity_poly.pdbx_seq_one_letter_code
_entity_poly.pdbx_strand_id
1 'polypeptide(L)'
;MSSVPVYQKKIIVIGGSGETGRRVVHHLSHTWPDARITSAARRVQPSLLSADNIDTVRLDVNDRQKAIDILQDYDLAIITLGPMEHLGSQVHTLCLQAGIDCIDINDSLSATDQILALHEQASQQKQSIFTGMGFTPGLSTLLLMQLAWKNTSPSGHYHVRACMGAAYGGGETSPYAILSSFSNTLTCFEKGQRIEKATPWQDQNKDFHFPGQDKPSELVPFSALESAGLAAAHCPTEDRIKTLDCRYAIQFMSQGMARFMANRNFGEKIQNFLAKKFYTSGQSMKQKKNADPDTTLWVYPDGAPEQGLLIHGVISSYDFTALMACSIADCWLQGKLSQYEGVYGIEHLQPDAHQHIRQALEKRGISSRTPDIQALHDDGIYFGWVEPVCGDVAQLRNYGRNWYTIDKAHPKMVPLQKTFLLESDIWQALKSATNTLSFAGFVAKVMLRWRAHNKQLESYREAHKNSAPELAAIWKRATQDISMFTSGYSSARDLLGQETAFKLYRKMFLETGCMETRCLWPEPEIFQAFDNPAEAVKDYWLSFVKGYADIEVLTLTIDDTPATSSEEHVFLSCEIKDCAYASMFIKLGCPELGNLVREMEQEALEHMARGTGLQVDWTQYDKGEATVRLLASAPVTQHIGSEENTEAQPEIA
;
A
#
# COMPACT_ATOMS: atom_id res chain seq x y z
N MET A 1 -11.81 -22.95 36.23
CA MET A 1 -10.93 -21.77 36.35
C MET A 1 -10.21 -21.64 35.02
N SER A 2 -10.69 -20.77 34.13
CA SER A 2 -9.98 -20.52 32.87
C SER A 2 -8.66 -19.85 33.22
N SER A 3 -7.55 -20.48 32.83
CA SER A 3 -6.21 -19.91 32.97
C SER A 3 -6.16 -18.60 32.20
N VAL A 4 -5.89 -17.50 32.88
CA VAL A 4 -5.62 -16.21 32.23
C VAL A 4 -4.38 -16.41 31.35
N PRO A 5 -4.42 -16.05 30.06
CA PRO A 5 -3.25 -16.17 29.19
C PRO A 5 -2.07 -15.34 29.73
N VAL A 6 -0.88 -15.95 29.77
CA VAL A 6 0.36 -15.28 30.21
C VAL A 6 1.05 -14.74 28.97
N TYR A 7 1.01 -13.43 28.78
CA TYR A 7 1.68 -12.73 27.69
C TYR A 7 3.17 -12.52 28.00
N GLN A 8 4.05 -12.68 27.00
CA GLN A 8 5.50 -12.60 27.19
C GLN A 8 6.03 -11.17 27.26
N LYS A 9 5.36 -10.23 26.57
CA LYS A 9 5.74 -8.81 26.50
C LYS A 9 4.51 -7.93 26.61
N LYS A 10 4.66 -6.76 27.22
CA LYS A 10 3.61 -5.75 27.38
C LYS A 10 4.01 -4.47 26.67
N ILE A 11 3.21 -4.06 25.70
CA ILE A 11 3.44 -2.87 24.87
C ILE A 11 2.33 -1.86 25.13
N ILE A 12 2.70 -0.61 25.39
CA ILE A 12 1.75 0.50 25.52
C ILE A 12 1.86 1.46 24.34
N VAL A 13 0.75 1.67 23.62
CA VAL A 13 0.67 2.62 22.50
C VAL A 13 0.09 3.93 23.02
N ILE A 14 0.94 4.93 23.24
CA ILE A 14 0.56 6.23 23.78
C ILE A 14 0.05 7.13 22.66
N GLY A 15 -1.18 7.61 22.77
CA GLY A 15 -1.92 8.16 21.64
C GLY A 15 -2.64 7.08 20.84
N GLY A 16 -2.86 5.90 21.42
CA GLY A 16 -3.46 4.73 20.77
C GLY A 16 -4.89 4.92 20.25
N SER A 17 -5.61 5.95 20.70
CA SER A 17 -6.93 6.32 20.15
C SER A 17 -6.85 7.24 18.92
N GLY A 18 -5.65 7.69 18.54
CA GLY A 18 -5.41 8.54 17.37
C GLY A 18 -5.38 7.74 16.07
N GLU A 19 -5.32 8.44 14.94
CA GLU A 19 -5.37 7.84 13.60
C GLU A 19 -4.23 6.85 13.34
N THR A 20 -2.99 7.20 13.66
CA THR A 20 -1.84 6.28 13.57
C THR A 20 -1.86 5.26 14.70
N GLY A 21 -2.12 5.69 15.93
CA GLY A 21 -2.09 4.84 17.12
C GLY A 21 -3.03 3.64 17.03
N ARG A 22 -4.27 3.84 16.53
CA ARG A 22 -5.24 2.74 16.35
C ARG A 22 -4.76 1.68 15.36
N ARG A 23 -4.00 2.08 14.33
CA ARG A 23 -3.40 1.17 13.35
C ARG A 23 -2.25 0.39 13.97
N VAL A 24 -1.39 1.04 14.74
CA VAL A 24 -0.32 0.36 15.48
C VAL A 24 -0.91 -0.70 16.42
N VAL A 25 -1.93 -0.34 17.20
CA VAL A 25 -2.63 -1.29 18.08
C VAL A 25 -3.22 -2.46 17.28
N HIS A 26 -3.92 -2.17 16.18
CA HIS A 26 -4.51 -3.19 15.31
C HIS A 26 -3.44 -4.14 14.75
N HIS A 27 -2.41 -3.63 14.09
CA HIS A 27 -1.37 -4.46 13.48
C HIS A 27 -0.58 -5.29 14.50
N LEU A 28 -0.16 -4.69 15.63
CA LEU A 28 0.59 -5.44 16.64
C LEU A 28 -0.25 -6.52 17.32
N SER A 29 -1.54 -6.24 17.58
CA SER A 29 -2.42 -7.24 18.22
C SER A 29 -2.65 -8.49 17.37
N HIS A 30 -2.63 -8.37 16.04
CA HIS A 30 -2.82 -9.48 15.11
C HIS A 30 -1.51 -10.22 14.82
N THR A 31 -0.39 -9.49 14.64
CA THR A 31 0.91 -10.11 14.35
C THR A 31 1.56 -10.73 15.60
N TRP A 32 1.25 -10.22 16.80
CA TRP A 32 1.82 -10.69 18.07
C TRP A 32 0.72 -11.06 19.08
N PRO A 33 -0.01 -12.17 18.86
CA PRO A 33 -1.08 -12.61 19.76
C PRO A 33 -0.59 -12.90 21.18
N ASP A 34 0.69 -13.27 21.34
CA ASP A 34 1.33 -13.55 22.64
C ASP A 34 1.88 -12.31 23.37
N ALA A 35 1.73 -11.12 22.77
CA ALA A 35 2.03 -9.84 23.42
C ALA A 35 0.74 -9.17 23.92
N ARG A 36 0.81 -8.52 25.08
CA ARG A 36 -0.28 -7.68 25.61
C ARG A 36 -0.15 -6.27 25.04
N ILE A 37 -1.12 -5.83 24.27
CA ILE A 37 -1.11 -4.51 23.63
C ILE A 37 -2.08 -3.59 24.38
N THR A 38 -1.62 -2.45 24.89
CA THR A 38 -2.47 -1.49 25.59
C THR A 38 -2.58 -0.18 24.81
N SER A 39 -3.80 0.21 24.45
CA SER A 39 -4.10 1.53 23.89
C SER A 39 -4.21 2.58 25.00
N ALA A 40 -3.31 3.56 25.01
CA ALA A 40 -3.27 4.61 26.03
C ALA A 40 -3.67 5.96 25.46
N ALA A 41 -4.63 6.63 26.10
CA ALA A 41 -5.10 7.95 25.70
C ALA A 41 -5.65 8.78 26.87
N ARG A 42 -5.72 10.11 26.71
CA ARG A 42 -6.33 11.01 27.71
C ARG A 42 -7.81 10.73 27.91
N ARG A 43 -8.49 10.37 26.83
CA ARG A 43 -9.88 9.92 26.82
C ARG A 43 -9.86 8.46 26.42
N VAL A 44 -10.19 7.59 27.36
CA VAL A 44 -10.44 6.18 27.04
C VAL A 44 -11.62 6.16 26.10
N GLN A 45 -11.37 5.80 24.85
CA GLN A 45 -12.44 5.44 23.95
C GLN A 45 -12.63 3.94 24.15
N PRO A 46 -13.74 3.48 24.76
CA PRO A 46 -14.13 2.10 24.60
C PRO A 46 -14.50 1.96 23.13
N SER A 47 -13.60 1.43 22.33
CA SER A 47 -13.91 1.21 20.92
C SER A 47 -13.27 -0.07 20.43
N LEU A 48 -14.07 -0.88 19.75
CA LEU A 48 -13.71 -1.57 18.50
C LEU A 48 -12.53 -2.56 18.54
N LEU A 49 -11.96 -2.86 19.70
CA LEU A 49 -10.87 -3.81 19.88
C LEU A 49 -11.48 -5.19 20.09
N SER A 50 -11.53 -5.98 19.02
CA SER A 50 -12.14 -7.32 18.99
C SER A 50 -11.21 -8.43 19.48
N ALA A 51 -9.91 -8.15 19.69
CA ALA A 51 -8.94 -9.15 20.11
C ALA A 51 -8.75 -9.16 21.63
N ASP A 52 -8.65 -10.37 22.19
CA ASP A 52 -8.57 -10.61 23.63
C ASP A 52 -7.26 -10.08 24.27
N ASN A 53 -6.23 -9.83 23.46
CA ASN A 53 -4.92 -9.32 23.90
C ASN A 53 -4.83 -7.79 23.97
N ILE A 54 -5.93 -7.07 23.79
CA ILE A 54 -5.93 -5.61 23.78
C ILE A 54 -6.55 -5.01 25.04
N ASP A 55 -5.78 -4.16 25.72
CA ASP A 55 -6.21 -3.34 26.85
C ASP A 55 -6.39 -1.87 26.48
N THR A 56 -7.08 -1.14 27.35
CA THR A 56 -7.10 0.32 27.29
C THR A 56 -6.75 0.92 28.64
N VAL A 57 -5.99 2.02 28.63
CA VAL A 57 -5.64 2.75 29.85
C VAL A 57 -5.77 4.25 29.64
N ARG A 58 -6.22 4.95 30.69
CA ARG A 58 -6.17 6.40 30.71
C ARG A 58 -4.76 6.86 31.06
N LEU A 59 -4.10 7.55 30.15
CA LEU A 59 -2.79 8.16 30.37
C LEU A 59 -2.84 9.65 30.02
N ASP A 60 -2.41 10.49 30.97
CA ASP A 60 -2.14 11.91 30.74
C ASP A 60 -0.66 12.17 31.04
N VAL A 61 0.11 12.49 30.00
CA VAL A 61 1.57 12.71 30.10
C VAL A 61 1.94 13.95 30.92
N ASN A 62 0.97 14.81 31.23
CA ASN A 62 1.16 15.96 32.10
C ASN A 62 1.08 15.59 33.59
N ASP A 63 0.42 14.48 33.93
CA ASP A 63 0.44 13.90 35.28
C ASP A 63 1.65 12.98 35.40
N ARG A 64 2.83 13.61 35.55
CA ARG A 64 4.13 12.93 35.39
C ARG A 64 4.28 11.69 36.26
N GLN A 65 3.99 11.79 37.56
CA GLN A 65 4.19 10.67 38.48
C GLN A 65 3.26 9.51 38.11
N LYS A 66 1.98 9.81 37.90
CA LYS A 66 1.01 8.79 37.50
C LYS A 66 1.36 8.15 36.16
N ALA A 67 1.88 8.93 35.22
CA ALA A 67 2.34 8.40 33.95
C ALA A 67 3.51 7.42 34.13
N ILE A 68 4.50 7.77 34.96
CA ILE A 68 5.62 6.88 35.29
C ILE A 68 5.11 5.60 35.97
N ASP A 69 4.24 5.73 36.96
CA ASP A 69 3.68 4.59 37.70
C ASP A 69 2.96 3.60 36.76
N ILE A 70 2.23 4.11 35.76
CA ILE A 70 1.59 3.28 34.73
C ILE A 70 2.62 2.66 33.80
N LEU A 71 3.60 3.43 33.34
CA LEU A 71 4.59 2.98 32.35
C LEU A 71 5.50 1.88 32.89
N GLN A 72 5.76 1.83 34.20
CA GLN A 72 6.57 0.79 34.87
C GLN A 72 6.01 -0.63 34.70
N ASP A 73 4.72 -0.78 34.38
CA ASP A 73 4.09 -2.08 34.16
C ASP A 73 4.33 -2.66 32.74
N TYR A 74 5.02 -1.92 31.87
CA TYR A 74 5.24 -2.25 30.46
C TYR A 74 6.73 -2.48 30.14
N ASP A 75 7.01 -3.13 29.01
CA ASP A 75 8.37 -3.30 28.51
C ASP A 75 8.74 -2.26 27.45
N LEU A 76 7.76 -1.84 26.64
CA LEU A 76 7.95 -0.96 25.49
C LEU A 76 6.79 0.03 25.36
N ALA A 77 7.12 1.31 25.13
CA ALA A 77 6.16 2.33 24.73
C ALA A 77 6.27 2.68 23.24
N ILE A 78 5.15 2.70 22.52
CA ILE A 78 5.07 3.25 21.17
C ILE A 78 4.33 4.58 21.22
N ILE A 79 5.05 5.65 20.94
CA ILE A 79 4.65 7.04 21.11
C ILE A 79 4.05 7.54 19.78
N THR A 80 2.73 7.58 19.69
CA THR A 80 1.96 8.07 18.53
C THR A 80 1.17 9.34 18.83
N LEU A 81 1.60 10.09 19.83
CA LEU A 81 1.05 11.36 20.29
C LEU A 81 1.62 12.55 19.51
N GLY A 82 0.87 13.64 19.46
CA GLY A 82 1.32 14.89 18.88
C GLY A 82 0.42 16.05 19.29
N PRO A 83 0.76 17.29 18.88
CA PRO A 83 1.92 17.65 18.05
C PRO A 83 3.27 17.53 18.77
N MET A 84 4.29 16.93 18.14
CA MET A 84 5.59 16.70 18.78
C MET A 84 6.38 17.97 19.05
N GLU A 85 6.20 19.01 18.23
CA GLU A 85 6.84 20.31 18.42
C GLU A 85 6.55 20.94 19.81
N HIS A 86 5.42 20.61 20.41
CA HIS A 86 5.05 21.09 21.76
C HIS A 86 5.48 20.13 22.86
N LEU A 87 5.58 18.84 22.55
CA LEU A 87 5.86 17.79 23.54
C LEU A 87 7.37 17.59 23.72
N GLY A 88 8.18 17.87 22.70
CA GLY A 88 9.62 17.70 22.73
C GLY A 88 10.00 16.29 23.17
N SER A 89 10.94 16.18 24.12
CA SER A 89 11.37 14.91 24.71
C SER A 89 10.63 14.54 26.01
N GLN A 90 9.50 15.19 26.34
CA GLN A 90 8.79 15.00 27.60
C GLN A 90 8.41 13.53 27.83
N VAL A 91 7.82 12.88 26.83
CA VAL A 91 7.33 11.50 26.97
C VAL A 91 8.48 10.50 27.02
N HIS A 92 9.53 10.71 26.23
CA HIS A 92 10.76 9.93 26.26
C HIS A 92 11.41 9.95 27.64
N THR A 93 11.43 11.12 28.28
CA THR A 93 11.91 11.26 29.66
C THR A 93 11.06 10.45 30.65
N LEU A 94 9.74 10.39 30.46
CA LEU A 94 8.87 9.56 31.29
C LEU A 94 9.15 8.07 31.09
N CYS A 95 9.39 7.62 29.85
CA CYS A 95 9.78 6.24 29.56
C CYS A 95 11.11 5.86 30.22
N LEU A 96 12.14 6.72 30.11
CA LEU A 96 13.42 6.51 30.79
C LEU A 96 13.26 6.47 32.31
N GLN A 97 12.44 7.35 32.89
CA GLN A 97 12.15 7.35 34.33
C GLN A 97 11.38 6.09 34.78
N ALA A 98 10.59 5.49 33.90
CA ALA A 98 9.93 4.21 34.14
C ALA A 98 10.83 3.00 33.86
N GLY A 99 12.01 3.19 33.24
CA GLY A 99 12.96 2.13 32.90
C GLY A 99 12.55 1.30 31.69
N ILE A 100 11.77 1.87 30.76
CA ILE A 100 11.25 1.15 29.58
C ILE A 100 11.80 1.72 28.27
N ASP A 101 11.87 0.87 27.25
CA ASP A 101 12.25 1.29 25.90
C ASP A 101 11.12 2.08 25.23
N CYS A 102 11.44 2.88 24.22
CA CYS A 102 10.40 3.51 23.41
C CYS A 102 10.71 3.65 21.92
N ILE A 103 9.64 3.62 21.13
CA ILE A 103 9.62 3.91 19.69
C ILE A 103 8.69 5.11 19.50
N ASP A 104 9.07 6.09 18.69
CA ASP A 104 8.19 7.21 18.33
C ASP A 104 8.06 7.41 16.82
N ILE A 105 7.05 8.18 16.43
CA ILE A 105 6.79 8.57 15.03
C ILE A 105 7.12 10.05 14.78
N ASN A 106 8.07 10.62 15.52
CA ASN A 106 8.33 12.06 15.59
C ASN A 106 8.45 12.73 14.21
N ASP A 107 7.71 13.82 14.06
CA ASP A 107 7.61 14.64 12.86
C ASP A 107 8.07 16.08 13.10
N SER A 108 8.80 16.34 14.20
CA SER A 108 9.34 17.66 14.54
C SER A 108 10.86 17.65 14.69
N LEU A 109 11.53 18.52 13.93
CA LEU A 109 12.99 18.67 13.97
C LEU A 109 13.50 19.14 15.34
N SER A 110 12.78 20.08 15.97
CA SER A 110 13.14 20.60 17.30
C SER A 110 12.93 19.56 18.41
N ALA A 111 11.97 18.66 18.24
CA ALA A 111 11.81 17.51 19.13
C ALA A 111 12.96 16.51 18.92
N THR A 112 13.37 16.25 17.67
CA THR A 112 14.50 15.36 17.38
C THR A 112 15.77 15.79 18.11
N ASP A 113 16.12 17.08 18.09
CA ASP A 113 17.30 17.58 18.81
C ASP A 113 17.21 17.32 20.33
N GLN A 114 16.05 17.52 20.93
CA GLN A 114 15.83 17.25 22.36
C GLN A 114 15.87 15.76 22.70
N ILE A 115 15.38 14.92 21.80
CA ILE A 115 15.35 13.45 21.98
C ILE A 115 16.76 12.89 21.82
N LEU A 116 17.52 13.32 20.81
CA LEU A 116 18.92 12.93 20.60
C LEU A 116 19.82 13.33 21.79
N ALA A 117 19.53 14.45 22.45
CA ALA A 117 20.24 14.86 23.66
C ALA A 117 20.08 13.87 24.85
N LEU A 118 19.10 12.96 24.81
CA LEU A 118 18.94 11.90 25.80
C LEU A 118 19.87 10.70 25.59
N HIS A 119 20.69 10.68 24.54
CA HIS A 119 21.50 9.51 24.16
C HIS A 119 22.36 8.97 25.31
N GLU A 120 23.16 9.82 25.98
CA GLU A 120 24.01 9.36 27.08
C GLU A 120 23.20 8.84 28.27
N GLN A 121 22.08 9.49 28.61
CA GLN A 121 21.23 9.06 29.71
C GLN A 121 20.61 7.68 29.41
N ALA A 122 20.06 7.50 28.21
CA ALA A 122 19.46 6.24 27.78
C ALA A 122 20.50 5.11 27.73
N SER A 123 21.70 5.40 27.24
CA SER A 123 22.81 4.43 27.19
C SER A 123 23.26 4.00 28.59
N GLN A 124 23.41 4.93 29.53
CA GLN A 124 23.79 4.62 30.92
C GLN A 124 22.75 3.76 31.64
N GLN A 125 21.47 3.97 31.33
CA GLN A 125 20.37 3.22 31.94
C GLN A 125 20.03 1.93 31.17
N LYS A 126 20.68 1.69 30.02
CA LYS A 126 20.49 0.55 29.12
C LYS A 126 19.08 0.45 28.52
N GLN A 127 18.49 1.59 28.16
CA GLN A 127 17.24 1.62 27.38
C GLN A 127 17.52 2.09 25.96
N SER A 128 16.63 1.66 25.07
CA SER A 128 16.60 2.03 23.66
C SER A 128 15.49 3.04 23.39
N ILE A 129 15.84 4.11 22.66
CA ILE A 129 14.89 5.06 22.10
C ILE A 129 15.07 5.08 20.58
N PHE A 130 14.03 4.67 19.86
CA PHE A 130 13.98 4.72 18.40
C PHE A 130 13.10 5.89 17.97
N THR A 131 13.70 6.95 17.45
CA THR A 131 12.99 8.19 17.10
C THR A 131 12.83 8.40 15.59
N GLY A 132 11.70 8.98 15.19
CA GLY A 132 11.40 9.29 13.80
C GLY A 132 11.00 8.05 12.98
N MET A 133 10.31 7.08 13.57
CA MET A 133 9.96 5.80 12.95
C MET A 133 8.62 5.88 12.20
N GLY A 134 8.50 6.85 11.30
CA GLY A 134 7.27 7.15 10.56
C GLY A 134 7.40 7.04 9.04
N PHE A 135 6.53 7.76 8.32
CA PHE A 135 6.59 7.86 6.86
C PHE A 135 7.78 8.72 6.40
N THR A 136 7.84 9.96 6.87
CA THR A 136 8.93 10.92 6.60
C THR A 136 9.17 11.77 7.86
N PRO A 137 10.20 11.48 8.70
CA PRO A 137 11.29 10.52 8.52
C PRO A 137 10.89 9.08 8.87
N GLY A 138 11.81 8.13 8.67
CA GLY A 138 11.63 6.71 8.99
C GLY A 138 11.75 5.85 7.73
N LEU A 139 10.64 5.69 7.01
CA LEU A 139 10.63 4.97 5.74
C LEU A 139 11.47 5.69 4.67
N SER A 140 11.38 7.04 4.58
CA SER A 140 12.27 7.83 3.70
C SER A 140 13.74 7.63 4.03
N THR A 141 14.08 7.64 5.31
CA THR A 141 15.45 7.46 5.79
C THR A 141 15.98 6.07 5.46
N LEU A 142 15.16 5.02 5.60
CA LEU A 142 15.55 3.66 5.27
C LEU A 142 15.94 3.54 3.78
N LEU A 143 15.14 4.10 2.88
CA LEU A 143 15.45 4.11 1.44
C LEU A 143 16.69 4.96 1.12
N LEU A 144 16.82 6.12 1.77
CA LEU A 144 17.99 6.99 1.63
C LEU A 144 19.28 6.26 2.01
N MET A 145 19.28 5.58 3.16
CA MET A 145 20.43 4.85 3.67
C MET A 145 20.78 3.65 2.79
N GLN A 146 19.77 2.95 2.26
CA GLN A 146 19.97 1.86 1.31
C GLN A 146 20.70 2.34 0.03
N LEU A 147 20.34 3.50 -0.49
CA LEU A 147 21.00 4.12 -1.64
C LEU A 147 22.42 4.61 -1.28
N ALA A 148 22.57 5.25 -0.12
CA ALA A 148 23.86 5.77 0.35
C ALA A 148 24.92 4.66 0.53
N TRP A 149 24.55 3.51 1.11
CA TRP A 149 25.48 2.39 1.27
C TRP A 149 25.84 1.72 -0.05
N LYS A 150 24.91 1.71 -1.02
CA LYS A 150 25.21 1.31 -2.39
C LYS A 150 26.03 2.34 -3.18
N ASN A 151 26.32 3.50 -2.57
CA ASN A 151 27.09 4.59 -3.16
C ASN A 151 26.52 5.07 -4.51
N THR A 152 25.19 5.19 -4.59
CA THR A 152 24.51 5.49 -5.86
C THR A 152 24.65 6.96 -6.28
N SER A 153 24.98 7.88 -5.35
CA SER A 153 25.26 9.27 -5.69
C SER A 153 26.76 9.58 -5.60
N PRO A 154 27.44 9.87 -6.73
CA PRO A 154 28.81 10.36 -6.71
C PRO A 154 28.95 11.73 -6.03
N SER A 155 27.91 12.57 -6.08
CA SER A 155 27.94 13.90 -5.47
C SER A 155 27.52 13.90 -3.99
N GLY A 156 26.90 12.82 -3.52
CA GLY A 156 26.27 12.70 -2.21
C GLY A 156 24.97 13.51 -2.10
N HIS A 157 24.32 13.83 -3.22
CA HIS A 157 23.05 14.55 -3.23
C HIS A 157 21.89 13.56 -3.35
N TYR A 158 20.87 13.74 -2.54
CA TYR A 158 19.66 12.91 -2.57
C TYR A 158 18.41 13.75 -2.48
N HIS A 159 17.32 13.18 -2.99
CA HIS A 159 16.01 13.81 -3.02
C HIS A 159 14.98 12.86 -2.42
N VAL A 160 14.08 13.40 -1.61
CA VAL A 160 12.89 12.70 -1.11
C VAL A 160 11.67 13.40 -1.71
N ARG A 161 10.80 12.62 -2.34
CA ARG A 161 9.54 13.07 -2.93
C ARG A 161 8.41 12.22 -2.40
N ALA A 162 7.47 12.86 -1.71
CA ALA A 162 6.26 12.21 -1.22
C ALA A 162 5.01 12.77 -1.90
N CYS A 163 4.05 11.92 -2.23
CA CYS A 163 2.73 12.34 -2.70
C CYS A 163 1.65 11.61 -1.90
N MET A 164 0.70 12.34 -1.35
CA MET A 164 -0.39 11.79 -0.55
C MET A 164 -1.74 12.11 -1.19
N GLY A 165 -2.49 11.07 -1.52
CA GLY A 165 -3.87 11.15 -1.96
C GLY A 165 -4.85 11.59 -0.87
N ALA A 166 -6.03 12.09 -1.25
CA ALA A 166 -7.01 12.64 -0.31
C ALA A 166 -8.04 11.63 0.23
N ALA A 167 -7.99 10.35 -0.13
CA ALA A 167 -9.06 9.39 0.21
C ALA A 167 -9.19 9.04 1.71
N TYR A 168 -8.14 9.25 2.51
CA TYR A 168 -8.14 8.90 3.95
C TYR A 168 -8.31 10.11 4.88
N GLY A 169 -8.24 11.34 4.36
CA GLY A 169 -8.52 12.65 4.97
C GLY A 169 -8.16 12.89 6.45
N GLY A 170 -7.10 12.23 6.92
CA GLY A 170 -6.23 12.69 8.00
C GLY A 170 -6.68 12.50 9.44
N GLY A 171 -5.69 12.48 10.35
CA GLY A 171 -5.89 12.55 11.80
C GLY A 171 -6.04 13.98 12.30
N GLU A 172 -6.51 14.18 13.54
CA GLU A 172 -6.72 15.52 14.11
C GLU A 172 -5.42 16.31 14.33
N THR A 173 -4.28 15.62 14.49
CA THR A 173 -2.97 16.23 14.77
C THR A 173 -2.15 16.51 13.51
N SER A 174 -2.40 15.82 12.40
CA SER A 174 -1.60 15.98 11.18
C SER A 174 -1.68 17.37 10.53
N PRO A 175 -2.78 18.15 10.65
CA PRO A 175 -2.78 19.52 10.16
C PRO A 175 -1.75 20.42 10.86
N TYR A 176 -1.37 20.13 12.10
CA TYR A 176 -0.36 20.91 12.82
C TYR A 176 1.02 20.73 12.17
N ALA A 177 1.40 19.48 11.88
CA ALA A 177 2.64 19.17 11.17
C ALA A 177 2.67 19.77 9.74
N ILE A 178 1.54 19.76 9.04
CA ILE A 178 1.44 20.42 7.72
C ILE A 178 1.58 21.93 7.84
N LEU A 179 0.99 22.56 8.87
CA LEU A 179 1.08 24.01 9.05
C LEU A 179 2.48 24.44 9.49
N SER A 180 3.17 23.64 10.32
CA SER A 180 4.53 23.93 10.78
C SER A 180 5.57 23.80 9.65
N SER A 181 5.31 22.98 8.64
CA SER A 181 6.18 22.88 7.45
C SER A 181 6.10 24.11 6.53
N PHE A 182 5.05 24.94 6.65
CA PHE A 182 4.89 26.16 5.85
C PHE A 182 5.76 27.28 6.41
N SER A 183 7.03 27.29 6.04
CA SER A 183 8.00 28.30 6.45
C SER A 183 8.66 28.98 5.25
N ASN A 184 9.09 30.23 5.43
CA ASN A 184 9.96 30.95 4.48
C ASN A 184 11.45 30.68 4.69
N THR A 185 11.79 29.98 5.77
CA THR A 185 13.15 29.54 6.09
C THR A 185 13.11 28.06 6.45
N LEU A 186 14.00 27.28 5.85
CA LEU A 186 14.17 25.86 6.15
C LEU A 186 15.55 25.61 6.72
N THR A 187 15.60 24.74 7.74
CA THR A 187 16.79 23.97 8.06
C THR A 187 16.99 22.91 6.99
N CYS A 188 18.12 22.95 6.27
CA CYS A 188 18.49 22.00 5.23
C CYS A 188 19.80 21.31 5.57
N PHE A 189 19.98 20.09 5.08
CA PHE A 189 21.26 19.39 5.15
C PHE A 189 22.05 19.65 3.87
N GLU A 190 23.16 20.39 3.97
CA GLU A 190 24.05 20.71 2.85
C GLU A 190 25.51 20.62 3.28
N LYS A 191 26.35 20.04 2.41
CA LYS A 191 27.78 19.81 2.66
C LYS A 191 28.04 19.13 4.00
N GLY A 192 27.17 18.18 4.39
CA GLY A 192 27.29 17.43 5.63
C GLY A 192 26.89 18.20 6.89
N GLN A 193 26.28 19.38 6.77
CA GLN A 193 25.90 20.23 7.90
C GLN A 193 24.47 20.74 7.78
N ARG A 194 23.86 21.06 8.92
CA ARG A 194 22.58 21.78 8.94
C ARG A 194 22.82 23.26 8.68
N ILE A 195 22.12 23.82 7.70
CA ILE A 195 22.15 25.24 7.37
C ILE A 195 20.72 25.80 7.29
N GLU A 196 20.55 27.04 7.71
CA GLU A 196 19.30 27.79 7.52
C GLU A 196 19.34 28.51 6.17
N LYS A 197 18.32 28.31 5.34
CA LYS A 197 18.19 29.00 4.05
C LYS A 197 16.77 29.40 3.74
N ALA A 198 16.61 30.34 2.81
CA ALA A 198 15.30 30.70 2.29
C ALA A 198 14.64 29.50 1.61
N THR A 199 13.33 29.31 1.84
CA THR A 199 12.57 28.20 1.25
C THR A 199 12.57 28.30 -0.28
N PRO A 200 13.04 27.25 -1.00
CA PRO A 200 13.18 27.27 -2.46
C PRO A 200 11.83 27.00 -3.16
N TRP A 201 10.85 27.88 -2.98
CA TRP A 201 9.48 27.67 -3.49
C TRP A 201 9.40 27.46 -5.01
N GLN A 202 10.23 28.14 -5.81
CA GLN A 202 10.06 28.24 -7.26
C GLN A 202 11.37 27.90 -8.02
N ASP A 203 12.17 26.99 -7.47
CA ASP A 203 13.37 26.50 -8.15
C ASP A 203 13.02 25.43 -9.22
N GLN A 204 14.04 24.84 -9.83
CA GLN A 204 13.87 23.81 -10.87
C GLN A 204 13.16 22.53 -10.38
N ASN A 205 13.12 22.31 -9.06
CA ASN A 205 12.57 21.10 -8.43
C ASN A 205 11.14 21.33 -7.90
N LYS A 206 10.50 22.44 -8.28
CA LYS A 206 9.17 22.82 -7.78
C LYS A 206 8.04 21.89 -8.24
N ASP A 207 8.23 21.19 -9.35
CA ASP A 207 7.26 20.25 -9.91
C ASP A 207 7.89 18.86 -10.02
N PHE A 208 7.07 17.81 -9.84
CA PHE A 208 7.53 16.43 -10.01
C PHE A 208 6.41 15.52 -10.51
N HIS A 209 6.76 14.55 -11.36
CA HIS A 209 5.81 13.65 -11.98
C HIS A 209 5.76 12.32 -11.22
N PHE A 210 4.70 12.12 -10.42
CA PHE A 210 4.48 10.86 -9.71
C PHE A 210 3.77 9.82 -10.60
N PRO A 211 3.94 8.51 -10.33
CA PRO A 211 3.24 7.46 -11.04
C PRO A 211 1.72 7.66 -11.07
N GLY A 212 1.12 7.45 -12.25
CA GLY A 212 -0.32 7.52 -12.45
C GLY A 212 -0.94 8.92 -12.38
N GLN A 213 -0.15 10.00 -12.46
CA GLN A 213 -0.65 11.36 -12.59
C GLN A 213 -0.54 11.85 -14.04
N ASP A 214 -1.57 12.54 -14.55
CA ASP A 214 -1.56 13.12 -15.91
C ASP A 214 -0.67 14.38 -16.01
N LYS A 215 -0.40 15.03 -14.88
CA LYS A 215 0.32 16.30 -14.78
C LYS A 215 1.28 16.24 -13.61
N PRO A 216 2.42 16.94 -13.70
CA PRO A 216 3.31 17.12 -12.55
C PRO A 216 2.58 17.74 -11.36
N SER A 217 2.90 17.25 -10.17
CA SER A 217 2.46 17.84 -8.91
C SER A 217 3.36 19.00 -8.52
N GLU A 218 2.76 20.11 -8.10
CA GLU A 218 3.49 21.19 -7.42
C GLU A 218 3.91 20.70 -6.02
N LEU A 219 5.17 20.91 -5.68
CA LEU A 219 5.78 20.39 -4.46
C LEU A 219 5.97 21.48 -3.41
N VAL A 220 5.74 21.15 -2.15
CA VAL A 220 6.07 21.97 -0.98
C VAL A 220 7.41 21.51 -0.41
N PRO A 221 8.46 22.36 -0.40
CA PRO A 221 9.71 22.06 0.29
C PRO A 221 9.51 22.11 1.81
N PHE A 222 10.18 21.23 2.54
CA PHE A 222 10.16 21.21 4.00
C PHE A 222 11.54 20.88 4.57
N SER A 223 11.74 21.20 5.84
CA SER A 223 12.96 20.86 6.56
C SER A 223 13.06 19.35 6.73
N ALA A 224 14.09 18.75 6.14
CA ALA A 224 14.37 17.33 6.27
C ALA A 224 14.60 17.00 7.75
N LEU A 225 13.72 16.20 8.33
CA LEU A 225 13.82 15.78 9.73
C LEU A 225 15.03 14.86 9.96
N GLU A 226 15.38 14.10 8.93
CA GLU A 226 16.58 13.27 8.83
C GLU A 226 17.86 14.10 9.03
N SER A 227 17.83 15.42 8.79
CA SER A 227 19.01 16.27 8.92
C SER A 227 19.55 16.34 10.35
N ALA A 228 18.71 16.12 11.37
CA ALA A 228 19.15 16.12 12.76
C ALA A 228 20.05 14.93 13.08
N GLY A 229 19.65 13.71 12.73
CA GLY A 229 20.50 12.53 12.95
C GLY A 229 21.64 12.41 11.94
N LEU A 230 21.44 12.81 10.68
CA LEU A 230 22.54 12.86 9.71
C LEU A 230 23.68 13.81 10.15
N ALA A 231 23.37 14.86 10.90
CA ALA A 231 24.35 15.79 11.46
C ALA A 231 24.94 15.32 12.80
N ALA A 232 24.48 14.21 13.38
CA ALA A 232 25.01 13.68 14.62
C ALA A 232 26.41 13.09 14.40
N ALA A 233 27.32 13.30 15.36
CA ALA A 233 28.73 12.90 15.27
C ALA A 233 28.93 11.38 15.07
N HIS A 234 27.95 10.55 15.42
CA HIS A 234 27.98 9.09 15.33
C HIS A 234 27.24 8.54 14.10
N CYS A 235 26.86 9.38 13.13
CA CYS A 235 26.20 8.90 11.92
C CYS A 235 27.19 8.09 11.04
N PRO A 236 26.90 6.82 10.70
CA PRO A 236 27.79 5.91 9.97
C PRO A 236 27.96 6.22 8.47
N THR A 237 27.48 7.36 7.99
CA THR A 237 27.39 7.61 6.54
C THR A 237 28.67 8.14 5.90
N GLU A 238 29.75 8.41 6.65
CA GLU A 238 31.11 8.75 6.15
C GLU A 238 31.11 9.57 4.82
N ASP A 239 30.51 10.77 4.82
CA ASP A 239 30.37 11.69 3.67
C ASP A 239 29.55 11.22 2.45
N ARG A 240 28.90 10.05 2.51
CA ARG A 240 28.05 9.51 1.42
C ARG A 240 26.81 10.35 1.15
N ILE A 241 26.30 11.03 2.19
CA ILE A 241 25.18 11.96 2.11
C ILE A 241 25.72 13.34 2.47
N LYS A 242 25.67 14.27 1.52
CA LYS A 242 26.12 15.66 1.67
C LYS A 242 24.95 16.62 1.59
N THR A 243 23.98 16.34 0.73
CA THR A 243 22.83 17.21 0.50
C THR A 243 21.54 16.40 0.44
N LEU A 244 20.50 16.88 1.11
CA LEU A 244 19.18 16.25 1.10
C LEU A 244 18.09 17.28 0.81
N ASP A 245 17.35 17.09 -0.29
CA ASP A 245 16.23 17.95 -0.70
C ASP A 245 14.90 17.18 -0.56
N CYS A 246 14.13 17.53 0.47
CA CYS A 246 12.87 16.88 0.80
C CYS A 246 11.66 17.75 0.41
N ARG A 247 10.72 17.15 -0.32
CA ARG A 247 9.50 17.83 -0.78
C ARG A 247 8.30 16.89 -0.83
N TYR A 248 7.11 17.43 -0.69
CA TYR A 248 5.89 16.64 -0.77
C TYR A 248 4.76 17.35 -1.55
N ALA A 249 3.78 16.57 -1.99
CA ALA A 249 2.51 17.02 -2.52
C ALA A 249 1.34 16.37 -1.78
N ILE A 250 0.30 17.14 -1.50
CA ILE A 250 -0.97 16.62 -0.99
C ILE A 250 -2.04 16.95 -2.01
N GLN A 251 -2.84 15.97 -2.39
CA GLN A 251 -3.92 16.18 -3.35
C GLN A 251 -4.84 17.33 -2.90
N PHE A 252 -5.18 18.23 -3.83
CA PHE A 252 -5.97 19.45 -3.61
C PHE A 252 -5.31 20.56 -2.79
N MET A 253 -4.03 20.42 -2.42
CA MET A 253 -3.25 21.49 -1.81
C MET A 253 -2.28 22.09 -2.83
N SER A 254 -2.44 23.38 -3.15
CA SER A 254 -1.50 24.07 -4.03
C SER A 254 -0.31 24.61 -3.26
N GLN A 255 0.84 24.72 -3.95
CA GLN A 255 2.02 25.35 -3.36
C GLN A 255 1.78 26.84 -3.08
N GLY A 256 0.98 27.51 -3.90
CA GLY A 256 0.59 28.90 -3.68
C GLY A 256 -0.11 29.13 -2.34
N MET A 257 -0.94 28.18 -1.88
CA MET A 257 -1.58 28.24 -0.57
C MET A 257 -0.56 28.10 0.56
N ALA A 258 0.36 27.14 0.45
CA ALA A 258 1.46 26.94 1.40
C ALA A 258 2.32 28.21 1.55
N ARG A 259 2.76 28.78 0.41
CA ARG A 259 3.55 30.01 0.38
C ARG A 259 2.82 31.22 0.97
N PHE A 260 1.51 31.33 0.74
CA PHE A 260 0.70 32.39 1.33
C PHE A 260 0.66 32.28 2.86
N MET A 261 0.53 31.06 3.39
CA MET A 261 0.54 30.83 4.84
C MET A 261 1.91 31.05 5.46
N ALA A 262 3.00 30.63 4.78
CA ALA A 262 4.37 30.85 5.25
C ALA A 262 4.73 32.34 5.44
N ASN A 263 4.13 33.23 4.63
CA ASN A 263 4.29 34.68 4.76
C ASN A 263 3.53 35.31 5.93
N ARG A 264 2.82 34.51 6.74
CA ARG A 264 2.01 34.98 7.86
C ARG A 264 2.45 34.31 9.15
N ASN A 265 2.81 35.14 10.13
CA ASN A 265 3.04 34.64 11.47
C ASN A 265 1.71 34.56 12.21
N PHE A 266 1.20 33.34 12.40
CA PHE A 266 -0.06 33.10 13.11
C PHE A 266 0.24 32.78 14.57
N GLY A 267 -0.40 33.51 15.50
CA GLY A 267 -0.40 33.09 16.90
C GLY A 267 -1.16 31.77 17.10
N GLU A 268 -0.90 31.10 18.22
CA GLU A 268 -1.40 29.77 18.58
C GLU A 268 -2.93 29.61 18.40
N LYS A 269 -3.72 30.63 18.77
CA LYS A 269 -5.18 30.62 18.59
C LYS A 269 -5.59 30.48 17.12
N ILE A 270 -4.88 31.16 16.21
CA ILE A 270 -5.17 31.12 14.77
C ILE A 270 -4.68 29.80 14.19
N GLN A 271 -3.51 29.31 14.60
CA GLN A 271 -3.00 28.00 14.20
C GLN A 271 -3.99 26.87 14.55
N ASN A 272 -4.49 26.85 15.79
CA ASN A 272 -5.53 25.90 16.23
C ASN A 272 -6.81 25.98 15.37
N PHE A 273 -7.25 27.19 15.04
CA PHE A 273 -8.41 27.38 14.17
C PHE A 273 -8.16 26.88 12.74
N LEU A 274 -6.99 27.15 12.18
CA LEU A 274 -6.57 26.66 10.86
C LEU A 274 -6.46 25.14 10.85
N ALA A 275 -5.80 24.54 11.84
CA ALA A 275 -5.67 23.10 11.97
C ALA A 275 -7.04 22.40 11.96
N LYS A 276 -8.01 22.91 12.74
CA LYS A 276 -9.39 22.40 12.75
C LYS A 276 -10.07 22.53 11.38
N LYS A 277 -9.85 23.63 10.66
CA LYS A 277 -10.37 23.81 9.30
C LYS A 277 -9.75 22.84 8.31
N PHE A 278 -8.43 22.65 8.37
CA PHE A 278 -7.71 21.70 7.53
C PHE A 278 -8.20 20.27 7.77
N TYR A 279 -8.36 19.87 9.03
CA TYR A 279 -8.95 18.59 9.39
C TYR A 279 -10.35 18.42 8.79
N THR A 280 -11.26 19.37 9.03
CA THR A 280 -12.64 19.31 8.52
C THR A 280 -12.68 19.26 6.99
N SER A 281 -11.83 20.05 6.33
CA SER A 281 -11.67 20.07 4.88
C SER A 281 -11.16 18.73 4.35
N GLY A 282 -10.14 18.15 5.00
CA GLY A 282 -9.61 16.81 4.70
C GLY A 282 -10.68 15.73 4.79
N GLN A 283 -11.49 15.73 5.85
CA GLN A 283 -12.61 14.79 6.01
C GLN A 283 -13.65 14.92 4.88
N SER A 284 -13.95 16.15 4.44
CA SER A 284 -14.85 16.38 3.30
C SER A 284 -14.23 15.94 1.97
N MET A 285 -12.92 16.11 1.79
CA MET A 285 -12.24 15.78 0.54
C MET A 285 -12.23 14.28 0.23
N LYS A 286 -12.24 13.40 1.24
CA LYS A 286 -12.33 11.93 1.05
C LYS A 286 -13.53 11.50 0.19
N GLN A 287 -14.63 12.26 0.29
CA GLN A 287 -15.88 11.95 -0.39
C GLN A 287 -15.89 12.37 -1.85
N LYS A 288 -14.86 13.09 -2.34
CA LYS A 288 -14.76 13.44 -3.75
C LYS A 288 -14.58 12.19 -4.60
N LYS A 289 -15.20 12.20 -5.79
CA LYS A 289 -15.10 11.08 -6.76
C LYS A 289 -13.64 10.83 -7.18
N ASN A 290 -12.85 11.89 -7.32
CA ASN A 290 -11.44 11.85 -7.69
C ASN A 290 -10.48 11.89 -6.50
N ALA A 291 -10.95 11.65 -5.27
CA ALA A 291 -10.07 11.49 -4.13
C ALA A 291 -9.19 10.26 -4.33
N ASP A 292 -7.90 10.48 -4.52
CA ASP A 292 -6.90 9.45 -4.78
C ASP A 292 -6.57 8.72 -3.47
N PRO A 293 -6.62 7.38 -3.42
CA PRO A 293 -6.19 6.60 -2.27
C PRO A 293 -4.69 6.28 -2.30
N ASP A 294 -3.95 6.72 -3.32
CA ASP A 294 -2.55 6.34 -3.43
C ASP A 294 -1.66 7.22 -2.56
N THR A 295 -0.64 6.60 -2.00
CA THR A 295 0.50 7.31 -1.44
C THR A 295 1.77 6.82 -2.11
N THR A 296 2.65 7.76 -2.45
CA THR A 296 3.91 7.49 -3.12
C THR A 296 5.06 8.09 -2.33
N LEU A 297 6.14 7.33 -2.20
CA LEU A 297 7.44 7.79 -1.69
C LEU A 297 8.52 7.41 -2.68
N TRP A 298 9.31 8.39 -3.10
CA TRP A 298 10.39 8.20 -4.04
C TRP A 298 11.64 8.86 -3.49
N VAL A 299 12.69 8.07 -3.29
CA VAL A 299 14.00 8.53 -2.84
C VAL A 299 15.01 8.23 -3.92
N TYR A 300 15.80 9.22 -4.34
CA TYR A 300 16.71 9.03 -5.47
C TYR A 300 17.98 9.89 -5.34
N PRO A 301 19.11 9.42 -5.93
CA PRO A 301 20.35 10.17 -5.97
C PRO A 301 20.29 11.25 -7.04
N ASP A 302 20.96 12.38 -6.76
CA ASP A 302 21.17 13.46 -7.72
C ASP A 302 19.86 13.89 -8.40
N GLY A 303 19.91 14.33 -9.65
CA GLY A 303 18.71 14.60 -10.46
C GLY A 303 18.14 13.38 -11.18
N ALA A 304 18.35 12.15 -10.69
CA ALA A 304 18.11 10.90 -11.42
C ALA A 304 17.08 9.98 -10.74
N PRO A 305 15.76 10.29 -10.84
CA PRO A 305 14.70 9.48 -10.24
C PRO A 305 14.75 8.01 -10.62
N GLU A 306 15.12 7.67 -11.85
CA GLU A 306 15.22 6.32 -12.40
C GLU A 306 16.26 5.43 -11.68
N GLN A 307 17.22 6.04 -10.98
CA GLN A 307 18.25 5.36 -10.19
C GLN A 307 17.88 5.24 -8.70
N GLY A 308 16.66 5.64 -8.34
CA GLY A 308 16.18 5.65 -6.97
C GLY A 308 15.48 4.37 -6.53
N LEU A 309 14.71 4.53 -5.46
CA LEU A 309 13.79 3.56 -4.91
C LEU A 309 12.41 4.21 -4.79
N LEU A 310 11.39 3.47 -5.24
CA LEU A 310 10.00 3.91 -5.25
C LEU A 310 9.19 2.96 -4.36
N ILE A 311 8.23 3.52 -3.64
CA ILE A 311 7.14 2.83 -2.97
C ILE A 311 5.85 3.49 -3.44
N HIS A 312 4.90 2.71 -3.95
CA HIS A 312 3.63 3.22 -4.49
C HIS A 312 2.53 2.19 -4.28
N GLY A 313 1.36 2.62 -3.80
CA GLY A 313 0.22 1.74 -3.61
C GLY A 313 -1.00 2.41 -3.01
N VAL A 314 -2.07 1.63 -2.89
CA VAL A 314 -3.36 2.02 -2.30
C VAL A 314 -3.27 1.94 -0.78
N ILE A 315 -2.61 2.95 -0.20
CA ILE A 315 -2.26 2.98 1.21
C ILE A 315 -2.15 4.44 1.68
N SER A 316 -2.48 4.72 2.94
CA SER A 316 -2.35 6.08 3.48
C SER A 316 -0.97 6.35 4.07
N SER A 317 -0.58 7.62 4.18
CA SER A 317 0.62 8.01 4.95
C SER A 317 0.54 7.65 6.45
N TYR A 318 -0.66 7.43 7.00
CA TYR A 318 -0.84 6.95 8.38
C TYR A 318 -0.57 5.46 8.49
N ASP A 319 -0.91 4.68 7.46
CA ASP A 319 -0.56 3.27 7.39
C ASP A 319 0.96 3.12 7.27
N PHE A 320 1.61 3.86 6.36
CA PHE A 320 3.08 3.85 6.29
C PHE A 320 3.74 4.21 7.62
N THR A 321 3.28 5.27 8.27
CA THR A 321 3.79 5.67 9.59
C THR A 321 3.58 4.57 10.63
N ALA A 322 2.38 3.96 10.69
CA ALA A 322 2.08 2.90 11.66
C ALA A 322 2.90 1.64 11.40
N LEU A 323 3.01 1.21 10.14
CA LEU A 323 3.72 -0.01 9.75
C LEU A 323 5.24 0.13 9.90
N MET A 324 5.78 1.33 9.72
CA MET A 324 7.17 1.62 10.06
C MET A 324 7.42 1.50 11.57
N ALA A 325 6.56 2.08 12.42
CA ALA A 325 6.70 1.91 13.87
C ALA A 325 6.53 0.44 14.29
N CYS A 326 5.60 -0.29 13.67
CA CYS A 326 5.41 -1.70 13.93
C CYS A 326 6.59 -2.57 13.47
N SER A 327 7.26 -2.24 12.36
CA SER A 327 8.44 -3.00 11.90
C SER A 327 9.63 -2.84 12.85
N ILE A 328 9.79 -1.65 13.48
CA ILE A 328 10.75 -1.48 14.56
C ILE A 328 10.37 -2.32 15.79
N ALA A 329 9.08 -2.33 16.15
CA ALA A 329 8.59 -3.14 17.26
C ALA A 329 8.78 -4.65 17.00
N ASP A 330 8.62 -5.12 15.76
CA ASP A 330 8.91 -6.52 15.38
C ASP A 330 10.37 -6.87 15.62
N CYS A 331 11.28 -6.01 15.14
CA CYS A 331 12.71 -6.21 15.32
C CYS A 331 13.09 -6.16 16.81
N TRP A 332 12.47 -5.28 17.60
CA TRP A 332 12.67 -5.21 19.05
C TRP A 332 12.15 -6.48 19.77
N LEU A 333 10.93 -6.93 19.46
CA LEU A 333 10.33 -8.15 20.03
C LEU A 333 11.15 -9.40 19.71
N GLN A 334 11.79 -9.42 18.54
CA GLN A 334 12.67 -10.51 18.10
C GLN A 334 14.12 -10.37 18.61
N GLY A 335 14.43 -9.35 19.41
CA GLY A 335 15.77 -9.11 19.95
C GLY A 335 16.81 -8.66 18.90
N LYS A 336 16.38 -8.34 17.67
CA LYS A 336 17.26 -7.92 16.57
C LYS A 336 17.86 -6.52 16.75
N LEU A 337 17.38 -5.77 17.74
CA LEU A 337 17.85 -4.43 18.08
C LEU A 337 18.48 -4.35 19.49
N SER A 338 18.75 -5.49 20.14
CA SER A 338 19.21 -5.52 21.54
C SER A 338 20.57 -4.85 21.77
N GLN A 339 21.36 -4.63 20.72
CA GLN A 339 22.67 -3.97 20.80
C GLN A 339 22.59 -2.44 20.91
N TYR A 340 21.41 -1.85 20.71
CA TYR A 340 21.23 -0.40 20.62
C TYR A 340 20.76 0.19 21.97
N GLU A 341 21.70 0.46 22.88
CA GLU A 341 21.44 1.14 24.15
C GLU A 341 21.72 2.66 24.01
N GLY A 342 20.68 3.49 23.98
CA GLY A 342 20.79 4.91 23.64
C GLY A 342 19.63 5.41 22.75
N VAL A 343 19.84 6.55 22.10
CA VAL A 343 18.87 7.15 21.16
C VAL A 343 19.32 6.98 19.72
N TYR A 344 18.46 6.46 18.86
CA TYR A 344 18.75 6.13 17.46
C TYR A 344 17.62 6.55 16.50
N GLY A 345 17.99 7.25 15.43
CA GLY A 345 17.19 7.31 14.19
C GLY A 345 17.63 6.18 13.24
N ILE A 346 16.92 6.00 12.13
CA ILE A 346 17.26 4.96 11.13
C ILE A 346 18.68 5.16 10.60
N GLU A 347 19.07 6.41 10.35
CA GLU A 347 20.39 6.79 9.87
C GLU A 347 21.54 6.36 10.80
N HIS A 348 21.28 6.13 12.10
CA HIS A 348 22.28 5.67 13.07
C HIS A 348 22.43 4.14 13.12
N LEU A 349 21.46 3.40 12.57
CA LEU A 349 21.46 1.94 12.62
C LEU A 349 22.42 1.35 11.58
N GLN A 350 22.93 0.16 11.87
CA GLN A 350 23.88 -0.56 11.01
C GLN A 350 23.14 -1.31 9.88
N PRO A 351 23.86 -1.74 8.82
CA PRO A 351 23.25 -2.40 7.66
C PRO A 351 22.42 -3.66 7.97
N ASP A 352 22.82 -4.44 8.97
CA ASP A 352 22.08 -5.62 9.45
C ASP A 352 20.71 -5.24 10.04
N ALA A 353 20.66 -4.22 10.88
CA ALA A 353 19.41 -3.70 11.43
C ALA A 353 18.47 -3.18 10.33
N HIS A 354 19.01 -2.50 9.32
CA HIS A 354 18.20 -2.05 8.16
C HIS A 354 17.65 -3.21 7.36
N GLN A 355 18.44 -4.27 7.16
CA GLN A 355 17.95 -5.48 6.50
C GLN A 355 16.80 -6.11 7.29
N HIS A 356 16.91 -6.20 8.62
CA HIS A 356 15.84 -6.72 9.47
C HIS A 356 14.58 -5.88 9.41
N ILE A 357 14.71 -4.56 9.47
CA ILE A 357 13.57 -3.62 9.36
C ILE A 357 12.90 -3.74 7.99
N ARG A 358 13.68 -3.85 6.92
CA ARG A 358 13.16 -4.06 5.56
C ARG A 358 12.37 -5.38 5.47
N GLN A 359 12.90 -6.47 6.01
CA GLN A 359 12.20 -7.76 6.04
C GLN A 359 10.89 -7.68 6.86
N ALA A 360 10.90 -6.96 7.98
CA ALA A 360 9.70 -6.72 8.78
C ALA A 360 8.67 -5.85 8.03
N LEU A 361 9.10 -4.85 7.27
CA LEU A 361 8.23 -4.06 6.38
C LEU A 361 7.65 -4.90 5.23
N GLU A 362 8.45 -5.76 4.61
CA GLU A 362 8.00 -6.70 3.56
C GLU A 362 6.92 -7.63 4.11
N LYS A 363 7.08 -8.16 5.34
CA LYS A 363 6.05 -8.92 6.06
C LYS A 363 4.80 -8.12 6.44
N ARG A 364 4.85 -6.79 6.29
CA ARG A 364 3.73 -5.87 6.49
C ARG A 364 3.15 -5.33 5.18
N GLY A 365 3.57 -5.89 4.04
CA GLY A 365 3.10 -5.51 2.69
C GLY A 365 3.79 -4.27 2.11
N ILE A 366 4.92 -3.83 2.70
CA ILE A 366 5.65 -2.63 2.28
C ILE A 366 6.99 -3.02 1.69
N SER A 367 7.13 -2.82 0.37
CA SER A 367 8.38 -3.06 -0.36
C SER A 367 8.68 -1.93 -1.34
N SER A 368 9.97 -1.70 -1.59
CA SER A 368 10.42 -0.75 -2.61
C SER A 368 10.82 -1.45 -3.90
N ARG A 369 10.57 -0.81 -5.05
CA ARG A 369 11.06 -1.26 -6.36
C ARG A 369 11.97 -0.21 -7.00
N THR A 370 12.79 -0.65 -7.95
CA THR A 370 13.46 0.27 -8.89
C THR A 370 12.38 0.96 -9.74
N PRO A 371 12.48 2.28 -9.96
CA PRO A 371 11.42 3.05 -10.61
C PRO A 371 11.50 3.01 -12.14
N ASP A 372 11.40 1.83 -12.72
CA ASP A 372 11.15 1.66 -14.16
C ASP A 372 9.63 1.69 -14.42
N ILE A 373 9.10 2.89 -14.63
CA ILE A 373 7.66 3.10 -14.81
C ILE A 373 7.14 2.39 -16.06
N GLN A 374 7.93 2.28 -17.12
CA GLN A 374 7.50 1.59 -18.33
C GLN A 374 7.39 0.09 -18.08
N ALA A 375 8.40 -0.52 -17.47
CA ALA A 375 8.35 -1.95 -17.11
C ALA A 375 7.17 -2.27 -16.18
N LEU A 376 6.89 -1.40 -15.20
CA LEU A 376 5.72 -1.55 -14.33
C LEU A 376 4.39 -1.52 -15.12
N HIS A 377 4.26 -0.60 -16.08
CA HIS A 377 3.07 -0.54 -16.95
C HIS A 377 2.97 -1.73 -17.90
N ASP A 378 4.08 -2.22 -18.42
CA ASP A 378 4.14 -3.42 -19.27
C ASP A 378 3.66 -4.67 -18.49
N ASP A 379 3.89 -4.69 -17.18
CA ASP A 379 3.38 -5.71 -16.24
C ASP A 379 1.93 -5.44 -15.76
N GLY A 380 1.30 -4.36 -16.22
CA GLY A 380 -0.08 -3.99 -15.84
C GLY A 380 -0.23 -3.25 -14.51
N ILE A 381 0.88 -2.80 -13.92
CA ILE A 381 0.93 -2.21 -12.57
C ILE A 381 0.79 -0.69 -12.63
N TYR A 382 -0.44 -0.20 -12.50
CA TYR A 382 -0.79 1.23 -12.54
C TYR A 382 -1.22 1.82 -11.18
N PHE A 383 -1.54 0.95 -10.23
CA PHE A 383 -2.14 1.30 -8.93
C PHE A 383 -1.15 1.09 -7.76
N GLY A 384 0.07 0.66 -8.08
CA GLY A 384 1.10 0.30 -7.11
C GLY A 384 0.95 -1.13 -6.58
N TRP A 385 1.87 -1.50 -5.69
CA TRP A 385 2.06 -2.89 -5.22
C TRP A 385 2.14 -3.02 -3.71
N VAL A 386 1.97 -1.92 -2.97
CA VAL A 386 1.97 -1.96 -1.50
C VAL A 386 0.57 -1.73 -0.95
N GLU A 387 0.21 -2.51 0.05
CA GLU A 387 -0.98 -2.35 0.88
C GLU A 387 -0.73 -2.95 2.28
N PRO A 388 -1.47 -2.53 3.32
CA PRO A 388 -1.24 -3.03 4.68
C PRO A 388 -1.54 -4.54 4.82
N VAL A 389 -0.61 -5.28 5.42
CA VAL A 389 -0.80 -6.69 5.81
C VAL A 389 -0.79 -6.83 7.34
N CYS A 390 -1.73 -7.60 7.87
CA CYS A 390 -1.87 -7.88 9.31
C CYS A 390 -1.95 -9.37 9.68
N GLY A 391 -1.62 -10.27 8.74
CA GLY A 391 -1.63 -11.72 8.96
C GLY A 391 -2.97 -12.41 8.71
N ASP A 392 -4.07 -11.67 8.58
CA ASP A 392 -5.37 -12.18 8.15
C ASP A 392 -5.67 -11.79 6.70
N VAL A 393 -5.81 -12.79 5.82
CA VAL A 393 -6.07 -12.59 4.39
C VAL A 393 -7.42 -11.90 4.15
N ALA A 394 -8.38 -12.06 5.07
CA ALA A 394 -9.70 -11.43 4.97
C ALA A 394 -9.66 -9.91 5.14
N GLN A 395 -8.55 -9.36 5.66
CA GLN A 395 -8.34 -7.92 5.80
C GLN A 395 -7.72 -7.28 4.54
N LEU A 396 -7.29 -8.08 3.56
CA LEU A 396 -6.77 -7.55 2.29
C LEU A 396 -7.86 -6.80 1.52
N ARG A 397 -7.44 -5.82 0.72
CA ARG A 397 -8.33 -5.03 -0.10
C ARG A 397 -9.15 -5.95 -1.02
N ASN A 398 -10.44 -5.69 -1.12
CA ASN A 398 -11.39 -6.42 -1.97
C ASN A 398 -11.54 -7.92 -1.68
N TYR A 399 -11.12 -8.44 -0.52
CA TYR A 399 -11.38 -9.83 -0.15
C TYR A 399 -12.88 -10.19 -0.29
N GLY A 400 -13.18 -11.24 -1.04
CA GLY A 400 -14.55 -11.69 -1.33
C GLY A 400 -15.37 -10.76 -2.22
N ARG A 401 -14.80 -9.66 -2.71
CA ARG A 401 -15.48 -8.68 -3.56
C ARG A 401 -15.05 -8.79 -5.01
N ASN A 402 -15.96 -8.47 -5.91
CA ASN A 402 -15.75 -8.54 -7.35
C ASN A 402 -16.13 -7.22 -8.03
N TRP A 403 -16.03 -7.18 -9.35
CA TRP A 403 -16.29 -5.99 -10.17
C TRP A 403 -17.62 -5.29 -9.87
N TYR A 404 -18.64 -6.05 -9.44
CA TYR A 404 -19.98 -5.53 -9.15
C TYR A 404 -20.22 -5.21 -7.68
N THR A 405 -19.39 -5.74 -6.77
CA THR A 405 -19.56 -5.65 -5.31
C THR A 405 -18.48 -4.82 -4.60
N ILE A 406 -17.47 -4.31 -5.30
CA ILE A 406 -16.58 -3.28 -4.74
C ILE A 406 -17.32 -1.98 -4.41
N ASP A 407 -16.99 -1.37 -3.27
CA ASP A 407 -17.65 -0.14 -2.81
C ASP A 407 -17.37 1.06 -3.73
N LYS A 408 -16.12 1.20 -4.16
CA LYS A 408 -15.67 2.33 -4.99
C LYS A 408 -14.52 1.89 -5.89
N ALA A 409 -14.70 2.03 -7.19
CA ALA A 409 -13.62 1.86 -8.16
C ALA A 409 -12.53 2.93 -7.96
N HIS A 410 -11.28 2.56 -8.27
CA HIS A 410 -10.16 3.49 -8.22
C HIS A 410 -10.41 4.70 -9.13
N PRO A 411 -10.11 5.95 -8.72
CA PRO A 411 -10.37 7.14 -9.54
C PRO A 411 -9.61 7.13 -10.88
N LYS A 412 -8.49 6.42 -10.98
CA LYS A 412 -7.72 6.22 -12.21
C LYS A 412 -8.34 5.22 -13.20
N MET A 413 -9.33 4.41 -12.76
CA MET A 413 -9.88 3.31 -13.56
C MET A 413 -10.47 3.78 -14.90
N VAL A 414 -11.42 4.73 -14.87
CA VAL A 414 -12.09 5.21 -16.09
C VAL A 414 -11.12 5.93 -17.05
N PRO A 415 -10.22 6.82 -16.58
CA PRO A 415 -9.16 7.35 -17.43
C PRO A 415 -8.31 6.27 -18.11
N LEU A 416 -7.86 5.26 -17.38
CA LEU A 416 -7.05 4.17 -17.93
C LEU A 416 -7.81 3.34 -18.97
N GLN A 417 -9.04 2.90 -18.66
CA GLN A 417 -9.89 2.18 -19.63
C GLN A 417 -10.04 2.97 -20.95
N LYS A 418 -10.15 4.30 -20.87
CA LYS A 418 -10.21 5.17 -22.05
C LYS A 418 -8.88 5.17 -22.81
N THR A 419 -7.74 5.25 -22.12
CA THR A 419 -6.41 5.17 -22.75
C THR A 419 -6.23 3.85 -23.48
N PHE A 420 -6.47 2.72 -22.82
CA PHE A 420 -6.39 1.38 -23.41
C PHE A 420 -7.28 1.25 -24.65
N LEU A 421 -8.53 1.75 -24.59
CA LEU A 421 -9.41 1.76 -25.75
C LEU A 421 -8.83 2.60 -26.91
N LEU A 422 -8.41 3.84 -26.64
CA LEU A 422 -7.98 4.79 -27.68
C LEU A 422 -6.63 4.43 -28.31
N GLU A 423 -5.77 3.73 -27.58
CA GLU A 423 -4.44 3.30 -28.05
C GLU A 423 -4.45 1.88 -28.65
N SER A 424 -5.53 1.12 -28.45
CA SER A 424 -5.66 -0.24 -28.97
C SER A 424 -5.58 -0.36 -30.50
N ASP A 425 -5.05 -1.50 -30.95
CA ASP A 425 -5.00 -1.87 -32.38
C ASP A 425 -6.39 -1.92 -33.02
N ILE A 426 -7.43 -2.33 -32.26
CA ILE A 426 -8.80 -2.36 -32.77
C ILE A 426 -9.29 -0.94 -33.07
N TRP A 427 -8.99 0.04 -32.22
CA TRP A 427 -9.39 1.42 -32.45
C TRP A 427 -8.69 2.02 -33.68
N GLN A 428 -7.41 1.73 -33.86
CA GLN A 428 -6.66 2.13 -35.06
C GLN A 428 -7.19 1.46 -36.33
N ALA A 429 -7.54 0.18 -36.27
CA ALA A 429 -8.14 -0.54 -37.39
C ALA A 429 -9.51 0.05 -37.78
N LEU A 430 -10.36 0.37 -36.81
CA LEU A 430 -11.67 1.01 -37.04
C LEU A 430 -11.52 2.38 -37.70
N LYS A 431 -10.57 3.20 -37.22
CA LYS A 431 -10.25 4.50 -37.83
C LYS A 431 -9.69 4.36 -39.24
N SER A 432 -8.86 3.35 -39.49
CA SER A 432 -8.28 3.13 -40.82
C SER A 432 -9.33 2.64 -41.84
N ALA A 433 -10.33 1.88 -41.37
CA ALA A 433 -11.43 1.37 -42.18
C ALA A 433 -12.55 2.41 -42.42
N THR A 434 -12.48 3.61 -41.82
CA THR A 434 -13.54 4.64 -41.90
C THR A 434 -12.97 6.03 -42.19
N ASN A 435 -13.68 6.85 -42.96
CA ASN A 435 -13.50 8.31 -42.94
C ASN A 435 -14.31 8.95 -41.79
N THR A 436 -14.08 10.23 -41.47
CA THR A 436 -14.73 10.94 -40.35
C THR A 436 -16.26 10.81 -40.32
N LEU A 437 -16.93 10.92 -41.48
CA LEU A 437 -18.39 10.80 -41.59
C LEU A 437 -18.85 9.37 -41.32
N SER A 438 -18.17 8.38 -41.92
CA SER A 438 -18.47 6.96 -41.70
C SER A 438 -18.14 6.50 -40.28
N PHE A 439 -17.16 7.11 -39.60
CA PHE A 439 -16.83 6.82 -38.20
C PHE A 439 -17.93 7.33 -37.26
N ALA A 440 -18.47 8.52 -37.49
CA ALA A 440 -19.64 8.99 -36.74
C ALA A 440 -20.86 8.06 -36.94
N GLY A 441 -21.05 7.56 -38.16
CA GLY A 441 -22.05 6.53 -38.47
C GLY A 441 -21.81 5.22 -37.71
N PHE A 442 -20.55 4.77 -37.61
CA PHE A 442 -20.15 3.60 -36.83
C PHE A 442 -20.51 3.77 -35.34
N VAL A 443 -20.15 4.92 -34.74
CA VAL A 443 -20.48 5.22 -33.34
C VAL A 443 -21.99 5.24 -33.11
N ALA A 444 -22.76 5.85 -34.01
CA ALA A 444 -24.22 5.85 -33.93
C ALA A 444 -24.79 4.42 -34.00
N LYS A 445 -24.23 3.57 -34.87
CA LYS A 445 -24.60 2.14 -34.98
C LYS A 445 -24.31 1.38 -33.70
N VAL A 446 -23.15 1.59 -33.07
CA VAL A 446 -22.80 1.01 -31.76
C VAL A 446 -23.83 1.41 -30.71
N MET A 447 -24.18 2.70 -30.62
CA MET A 447 -25.16 3.20 -29.63
C MET A 447 -26.57 2.63 -29.83
N LEU A 448 -27.03 2.51 -31.09
CA LEU A 448 -28.31 1.88 -31.40
C LEU A 448 -28.30 0.39 -31.04
N ARG A 449 -27.20 -0.31 -31.37
CA ARG A 449 -27.04 -1.73 -31.06
C ARG A 449 -26.93 -1.99 -29.56
N TRP A 450 -26.28 -1.12 -28.81
CA TRP A 450 -26.21 -1.21 -27.35
C TRP A 450 -27.62 -1.25 -26.73
N ARG A 451 -28.50 -0.32 -27.14
CA ARG A 451 -29.91 -0.32 -26.68
C ARG A 451 -30.64 -1.61 -27.06
N ALA A 452 -30.44 -2.09 -28.28
CA ALA A 452 -31.07 -3.32 -28.76
C ALA A 452 -30.57 -4.55 -27.98
N HIS A 453 -29.27 -4.69 -27.77
CA HIS A 453 -28.67 -5.77 -26.98
C HIS A 453 -29.14 -5.72 -25.53
N ASN A 454 -29.16 -4.53 -24.92
CA ASN A 454 -29.64 -4.37 -23.54
C ASN A 454 -31.10 -4.83 -23.38
N LYS A 455 -31.95 -4.53 -24.37
CA LYS A 455 -33.33 -5.03 -24.41
C LYS A 455 -33.41 -6.55 -24.56
N GLN A 456 -32.56 -7.15 -25.40
CA GLN A 456 -32.52 -8.62 -25.55
C GLN A 456 -32.12 -9.35 -24.25
N LEU A 457 -31.39 -8.67 -23.36
CA LEU A 457 -31.02 -9.18 -22.04
C LEU A 457 -32.05 -8.91 -20.93
N GLU A 458 -33.24 -8.40 -21.26
CA GLU A 458 -34.30 -8.09 -20.28
C GLU A 458 -34.71 -9.29 -19.42
N SER A 459 -34.71 -10.50 -19.98
CA SER A 459 -35.01 -11.73 -19.25
C SER A 459 -34.11 -11.95 -18.03
N TYR A 460 -32.83 -11.57 -18.11
CA TYR A 460 -31.89 -11.70 -16.99
C TYR A 460 -32.23 -10.71 -15.87
N ARG A 461 -32.69 -9.50 -16.20
CA ARG A 461 -33.11 -8.52 -15.19
C ARG A 461 -34.44 -8.90 -14.55
N GLU A 462 -35.39 -9.39 -15.34
CA GLU A 462 -36.69 -9.82 -14.82
C GLU A 462 -36.56 -11.04 -13.91
N ALA A 463 -35.62 -11.96 -14.19
CA ALA A 463 -35.32 -13.09 -13.30
C ALA A 463 -34.91 -12.65 -11.89
N HIS A 464 -34.22 -11.51 -11.75
CA HIS A 464 -33.70 -11.00 -10.48
C HIS A 464 -34.48 -9.80 -9.92
N LYS A 465 -35.62 -9.44 -10.54
CA LYS A 465 -36.38 -8.23 -10.19
C LYS A 465 -36.99 -8.28 -8.79
N ASN A 466 -37.35 -9.48 -8.34
CA ASN A 466 -37.93 -9.72 -7.02
C ASN A 466 -36.87 -10.17 -5.99
N SER A 467 -35.59 -10.23 -6.39
CA SER A 467 -34.48 -10.50 -5.47
C SER A 467 -34.19 -9.28 -4.58
N ALA A 468 -33.20 -9.41 -3.69
CA ALA A 468 -32.73 -8.27 -2.89
C ALA A 468 -32.39 -7.07 -3.80
N PRO A 469 -32.69 -5.81 -3.39
CA PRO A 469 -32.48 -4.62 -4.22
C PRO A 469 -31.05 -4.47 -4.75
N GLU A 470 -30.06 -4.89 -3.97
CA GLU A 470 -28.65 -4.88 -4.33
C GLU A 470 -28.36 -5.83 -5.51
N LEU A 471 -28.86 -7.08 -5.44
CA LEU A 471 -28.70 -8.07 -6.51
C LEU A 471 -29.41 -7.62 -7.80
N ALA A 472 -30.63 -7.06 -7.68
CA ALA A 472 -31.34 -6.50 -8.83
C ALA A 472 -30.55 -5.35 -9.51
N ALA A 473 -29.91 -4.48 -8.71
CA ALA A 473 -29.07 -3.40 -9.22
C ALA A 473 -27.77 -3.93 -9.87
N ILE A 474 -27.19 -5.01 -9.35
CA ILE A 474 -26.04 -5.71 -9.94
C ILE A 474 -26.41 -6.24 -11.33
N TRP A 475 -27.50 -6.98 -11.48
CA TRP A 475 -27.91 -7.54 -12.78
C TRP A 475 -28.29 -6.48 -13.81
N LYS A 476 -28.80 -5.33 -13.34
CA LYS A 476 -28.98 -4.16 -14.22
C LYS A 476 -27.64 -3.66 -14.77
N ARG A 477 -26.59 -3.55 -13.95
CA ARG A 477 -25.24 -3.16 -14.37
C ARG A 477 -24.58 -4.23 -15.25
N ALA A 478 -24.60 -5.50 -14.85
CA ALA A 478 -24.02 -6.59 -15.62
C ALA A 478 -24.59 -6.69 -17.05
N THR A 479 -25.92 -6.61 -17.20
CA THR A 479 -26.53 -6.59 -18.54
C THR A 479 -26.20 -5.32 -19.34
N GLN A 480 -25.95 -4.17 -18.68
CA GLN A 480 -25.49 -2.95 -19.33
C GLN A 480 -24.06 -3.08 -19.86
N ASP A 481 -23.15 -3.64 -19.07
CA ASP A 481 -21.75 -3.84 -19.45
C ASP A 481 -21.62 -4.82 -20.61
N ILE A 482 -22.27 -5.99 -20.50
CA ILE A 482 -22.23 -7.02 -21.54
C ILE A 482 -22.87 -6.52 -22.84
N SER A 483 -23.98 -5.78 -22.77
CA SER A 483 -24.60 -5.19 -23.96
C SER A 483 -23.73 -4.11 -24.59
N MET A 484 -23.01 -3.30 -23.80
CA MET A 484 -22.07 -2.30 -24.30
C MET A 484 -20.90 -2.99 -25.02
N PHE A 485 -20.25 -3.95 -24.36
CA PHE A 485 -19.12 -4.70 -24.88
C PHE A 485 -19.45 -5.42 -26.19
N THR A 486 -20.54 -6.20 -26.21
CA THR A 486 -20.99 -6.92 -27.43
C THR A 486 -21.41 -5.98 -28.54
N SER A 487 -21.99 -4.81 -28.25
CA SER A 487 -22.38 -3.85 -29.28
C SER A 487 -21.16 -3.25 -29.99
N GLY A 488 -20.09 -2.98 -29.25
CA GLY A 488 -18.81 -2.54 -29.79
C GLY A 488 -18.17 -3.63 -30.64
N TYR A 489 -18.03 -4.84 -30.08
CA TYR A 489 -17.44 -5.98 -30.78
C TYR A 489 -18.19 -6.34 -32.07
N SER A 490 -19.49 -6.59 -31.98
CA SER A 490 -20.27 -7.01 -33.15
C SER A 490 -20.31 -5.93 -34.23
N SER A 491 -20.24 -4.64 -33.87
CA SER A 491 -20.19 -3.56 -34.86
C SER A 491 -18.83 -3.53 -35.56
N ALA A 492 -17.75 -3.78 -34.81
CA ALA A 492 -16.42 -3.95 -35.37
C ALA A 492 -16.35 -5.18 -36.28
N ARG A 493 -16.96 -6.30 -35.88
CA ARG A 493 -17.09 -7.53 -36.69
C ARG A 493 -17.77 -7.28 -38.02
N ASP A 494 -18.85 -6.49 -38.05
CA ASP A 494 -19.53 -6.16 -39.32
C ASP A 494 -18.65 -5.37 -40.29
N LEU A 495 -17.68 -4.60 -39.76
CA LEU A 495 -16.82 -3.72 -40.55
C LEU A 495 -15.51 -4.39 -40.98
N LEU A 496 -14.87 -5.11 -40.04
CA LEU A 496 -13.53 -5.67 -40.20
C LEU A 496 -13.54 -7.17 -40.53
N GLY A 497 -14.71 -7.84 -40.42
CA GLY A 497 -14.81 -9.29 -40.47
C GLY A 497 -14.53 -9.94 -39.11
N GLN A 498 -15.02 -11.17 -38.92
CA GLN A 498 -14.97 -11.87 -37.63
C GLN A 498 -13.56 -12.17 -37.15
N GLU A 499 -12.70 -12.72 -38.02
CA GLU A 499 -11.34 -13.12 -37.64
C GLU A 499 -10.52 -11.92 -37.14
N THR A 500 -10.46 -10.85 -37.94
CA THR A 500 -9.73 -9.62 -37.60
C THR A 500 -10.33 -8.93 -36.39
N ALA A 501 -11.66 -8.75 -36.35
CA ALA A 501 -12.30 -8.10 -35.21
C ALA A 501 -12.06 -8.90 -33.92
N PHE A 502 -12.25 -10.22 -33.93
CA PHE A 502 -12.04 -11.05 -32.74
C PHE A 502 -10.61 -10.95 -32.21
N LYS A 503 -9.61 -11.11 -33.09
CA LYS A 503 -8.20 -11.03 -32.70
C LYS A 503 -7.87 -9.69 -32.02
N LEU A 504 -8.26 -8.57 -32.62
CA LEU A 504 -7.92 -7.24 -32.12
C LEU A 504 -8.74 -6.87 -30.86
N TYR A 505 -10.02 -7.25 -30.81
CA TYR A 505 -10.89 -6.98 -29.67
C TYR A 505 -10.49 -7.83 -28.45
N ARG A 506 -10.12 -9.10 -28.67
CA ARG A 506 -9.58 -9.99 -27.64
C ARG A 506 -8.29 -9.41 -27.05
N LYS A 507 -7.35 -8.96 -27.88
CA LYS A 507 -6.12 -8.32 -27.41
C LYS A 507 -6.42 -7.14 -26.49
N MET A 508 -7.22 -6.18 -26.95
CA MET A 508 -7.63 -5.03 -26.14
C MET A 508 -8.34 -5.44 -24.84
N PHE A 509 -9.23 -6.43 -24.90
CA PHE A 509 -9.95 -6.93 -23.72
C PHE A 509 -8.98 -7.52 -22.69
N LEU A 510 -8.04 -8.35 -23.10
CA LEU A 510 -7.07 -8.97 -22.19
C LEU A 510 -6.09 -7.94 -21.61
N GLU A 511 -5.64 -6.97 -22.41
CA GLU A 511 -4.79 -5.87 -21.93
C GLU A 511 -5.52 -4.99 -20.90
N THR A 512 -6.77 -4.63 -21.19
CA THR A 512 -7.60 -3.86 -20.25
C THR A 512 -7.95 -4.68 -19.01
N GLY A 513 -8.30 -5.96 -19.20
CA GLY A 513 -8.63 -6.90 -18.14
C GLY A 513 -7.45 -7.16 -17.21
N CYS A 514 -6.23 -7.21 -17.75
CA CYS A 514 -5.00 -7.25 -16.97
C CYS A 514 -4.93 -6.04 -16.02
N MET A 515 -4.99 -4.82 -16.56
CA MET A 515 -5.00 -3.60 -15.74
C MET A 515 -6.13 -3.57 -14.70
N GLU A 516 -7.34 -4.00 -15.07
CA GLU A 516 -8.49 -4.06 -14.16
C GLU A 516 -8.29 -5.06 -13.01
N THR A 517 -7.75 -6.25 -13.29
CA THR A 517 -7.49 -7.25 -12.26
C THR A 517 -6.36 -6.82 -11.32
N ARG A 518 -5.35 -6.09 -11.78
CA ARG A 518 -4.28 -5.53 -10.90
C ARG A 518 -4.79 -4.38 -10.03
N CYS A 519 -5.84 -3.70 -10.44
CA CYS A 519 -6.55 -2.79 -9.55
C CYS A 519 -7.33 -3.55 -8.46
N LEU A 520 -7.88 -4.71 -8.80
CA LEU A 520 -8.84 -5.42 -7.98
C LEU A 520 -8.17 -6.36 -6.99
N TRP A 521 -7.11 -7.05 -7.41
CA TRP A 521 -6.39 -8.06 -6.64
C TRP A 521 -5.04 -7.51 -6.16
N PRO A 522 -4.59 -7.91 -4.96
CA PRO A 522 -3.26 -7.57 -4.48
C PRO A 522 -2.15 -8.14 -5.36
N GLU A 523 -1.00 -7.48 -5.36
CA GLU A 523 0.21 -7.94 -6.04
C GLU A 523 0.83 -9.16 -5.34
N PRO A 524 1.62 -10.00 -6.05
CA PRO A 524 2.14 -11.25 -5.50
C PRO A 524 2.97 -11.09 -4.22
N GLU A 525 3.71 -9.99 -4.08
CA GLU A 525 4.51 -9.70 -2.88
C GLU A 525 3.66 -9.53 -1.62
N ILE A 526 2.40 -9.12 -1.75
CA ILE A 526 1.46 -9.01 -0.63
C ILE A 526 1.18 -10.40 -0.05
N PHE A 527 1.02 -11.42 -0.92
CA PHE A 527 0.80 -12.79 -0.47
C PHE A 527 2.06 -13.43 0.12
N GLN A 528 3.25 -13.06 -0.37
CA GLN A 528 4.54 -13.51 0.20
C GLN A 528 4.76 -13.01 1.64
N ALA A 529 4.05 -11.95 2.05
CA ALA A 529 4.10 -11.44 3.42
C ALA A 529 3.47 -12.41 4.44
N PHE A 530 2.58 -13.31 4.03
CA PHE A 530 1.92 -14.27 4.92
C PHE A 530 2.85 -15.44 5.31
N ASP A 531 2.49 -16.15 6.37
CA ASP A 531 3.23 -17.34 6.82
C ASP A 531 3.02 -18.54 5.89
N ASN A 532 1.83 -18.65 5.28
CA ASN A 532 1.52 -19.61 4.23
C ASN A 532 1.03 -18.87 2.96
N PRO A 533 1.94 -18.38 2.09
CA PRO A 533 1.58 -17.61 0.91
C PRO A 533 0.64 -18.33 -0.06
N ALA A 534 0.86 -19.63 -0.28
CA ALA A 534 0.05 -20.44 -1.19
C ALA A 534 -1.40 -20.58 -0.69
N GLU A 535 -1.57 -20.77 0.62
CA GLU A 535 -2.90 -20.80 1.25
C GLU A 535 -3.59 -19.43 1.21
N ALA A 536 -2.86 -18.34 1.43
CA ALA A 536 -3.41 -16.98 1.33
C ALA A 536 -3.95 -16.69 -0.08
N VAL A 537 -3.22 -17.06 -1.14
CA VAL A 537 -3.70 -16.94 -2.54
C VAL A 537 -4.96 -17.78 -2.76
N LYS A 538 -4.94 -19.04 -2.31
CA LYS A 538 -6.09 -19.97 -2.39
C LYS A 538 -7.33 -19.36 -1.74
N ASP A 539 -7.22 -18.90 -0.49
CA ASP A 539 -8.34 -18.36 0.27
C ASP A 539 -8.87 -17.05 -0.31
N TYR A 540 -7.98 -16.15 -0.74
CA TYR A 540 -8.36 -14.90 -1.39
C TYR A 540 -9.11 -15.16 -2.70
N TRP A 541 -8.53 -15.97 -3.59
CA TRP A 541 -9.12 -16.28 -4.88
C TRP A 541 -10.44 -17.05 -4.75
N LEU A 542 -10.50 -18.05 -3.87
CA LEU A 542 -11.73 -18.81 -3.65
C LEU A 542 -12.86 -17.91 -3.12
N SER A 543 -12.54 -17.01 -2.19
CA SER A 543 -13.50 -16.02 -1.69
C SER A 543 -14.00 -15.10 -2.81
N PHE A 544 -13.09 -14.66 -3.70
CA PHE A 544 -13.45 -13.87 -4.88
C PHE A 544 -14.42 -14.60 -5.82
N VAL A 545 -14.15 -15.86 -6.17
CA VAL A 545 -15.02 -16.64 -7.06
C VAL A 545 -16.36 -16.95 -6.40
N LYS A 546 -16.37 -17.27 -5.10
CA LYS A 546 -17.60 -17.40 -4.30
C LYS A 546 -18.44 -16.12 -4.36
N GLY A 547 -17.80 -14.95 -4.27
CA GLY A 547 -18.50 -13.67 -4.42
C GLY A 547 -19.22 -13.50 -5.77
N TYR A 548 -18.73 -14.10 -6.86
CA TYR A 548 -19.47 -14.16 -8.13
C TYR A 548 -20.62 -15.18 -8.13
N ALA A 549 -20.44 -16.32 -7.45
CA ALA A 549 -21.49 -17.32 -7.27
C ALA A 549 -22.65 -16.77 -6.42
N ASP A 550 -22.34 -16.00 -5.37
CA ASP A 550 -23.32 -15.38 -4.47
C ASP A 550 -24.23 -14.36 -5.18
N ILE A 551 -23.75 -13.78 -6.29
CA ILE A 551 -24.53 -12.88 -7.15
C ILE A 551 -25.06 -13.58 -8.41
N GLU A 552 -25.02 -14.90 -8.43
CA GLU A 552 -25.60 -15.79 -9.46
C GLU A 552 -24.97 -15.61 -10.86
N VAL A 553 -23.75 -15.07 -10.95
CA VAL A 553 -23.05 -14.87 -12.23
C VAL A 553 -22.49 -16.20 -12.78
N LEU A 554 -22.14 -17.13 -11.90
CA LEU A 554 -21.61 -18.45 -12.23
C LEU A 554 -22.02 -19.46 -11.14
N THR A 555 -21.94 -20.75 -11.47
CA THR A 555 -22.01 -21.84 -10.50
C THR A 555 -20.59 -22.27 -10.15
N LEU A 556 -20.27 -22.37 -8.85
CA LEU A 556 -19.00 -22.90 -8.36
C LEU A 556 -19.27 -24.22 -7.62
N THR A 557 -18.60 -25.30 -8.03
CA THR A 557 -18.58 -26.58 -7.32
C THR A 557 -17.17 -26.82 -6.80
N ILE A 558 -17.03 -27.09 -5.50
CA ILE A 558 -15.74 -27.40 -4.87
C ILE A 558 -15.72 -28.92 -4.64
N ASP A 559 -14.62 -29.55 -5.01
CA ASP A 559 -14.40 -30.97 -4.74
C ASP A 559 -13.82 -31.16 -3.34
N ASP A 560 -14.66 -31.61 -2.41
CA ASP A 560 -14.30 -31.89 -1.02
C ASP A 560 -13.77 -33.33 -0.81
N THR A 561 -13.49 -34.07 -1.88
CA THR A 561 -13.00 -35.45 -1.76
C THR A 561 -11.62 -35.45 -1.10
N PRO A 562 -11.41 -36.20 0.01
CA PRO A 562 -10.12 -36.26 0.68
C PRO A 562 -9.04 -36.74 -0.30
N ALA A 563 -7.91 -36.03 -0.36
CA ALA A 563 -6.79 -36.37 -1.23
C ALA A 563 -6.38 -37.84 -1.05
N THR A 564 -6.31 -38.57 -2.16
CA THR A 564 -5.72 -39.92 -2.16
C THR A 564 -4.21 -39.82 -1.92
N SER A 565 -3.53 -40.91 -1.55
CA SER A 565 -2.07 -40.90 -1.28
C SER A 565 -1.18 -40.47 -2.47
N SER A 566 -1.77 -40.29 -3.66
CA SER A 566 -1.12 -39.73 -4.86
C SER A 566 -1.40 -38.23 -5.10
N GLU A 567 -2.18 -37.58 -4.21
CA GLU A 567 -2.70 -36.22 -4.34
C GLU A 567 -2.36 -35.32 -3.12
N GLU A 568 -1.36 -35.69 -2.32
CA GLU A 568 -0.93 -34.98 -1.09
C GLU A 568 -0.56 -33.49 -1.29
N HIS A 569 -0.55 -33.00 -2.54
CA HIS A 569 -0.20 -31.64 -2.93
C HIS A 569 -1.37 -30.82 -3.50
N VAL A 570 -2.60 -31.35 -3.58
CA VAL A 570 -3.75 -30.58 -4.09
C VAL A 570 -4.38 -29.76 -2.94
N PHE A 571 -4.36 -28.44 -3.05
CA PHE A 571 -4.99 -27.53 -2.07
C PHE A 571 -6.46 -27.24 -2.37
N LEU A 572 -6.82 -27.21 -3.64
CA LEU A 572 -8.18 -26.93 -4.08
C LEU A 572 -8.38 -27.58 -5.45
N SER A 573 -9.54 -28.20 -5.63
CA SER A 573 -10.05 -28.59 -6.94
C SER A 573 -11.48 -28.06 -7.04
N CYS A 574 -11.77 -27.28 -8.07
CA CYS A 574 -13.10 -26.73 -8.27
C CYS A 574 -13.49 -26.64 -9.75
N GLU A 575 -14.78 -26.56 -9.98
CA GLU A 575 -15.39 -26.45 -11.28
C GLU A 575 -16.28 -25.21 -11.35
N ILE A 576 -16.09 -24.42 -12.40
CA ILE A 576 -16.86 -23.22 -12.70
C ILE A 576 -17.78 -23.53 -13.89
N LYS A 577 -19.08 -23.39 -13.67
CA LYS A 577 -20.16 -23.71 -14.61
C LYS A 577 -21.17 -22.57 -14.75
N ASP A 578 -22.09 -22.72 -15.70
CA ASP A 578 -23.24 -21.82 -15.89
C ASP A 578 -22.89 -20.34 -15.97
N CYS A 579 -21.78 -20.00 -16.64
CA CYS A 579 -21.29 -18.63 -16.74
C CYS A 579 -22.30 -17.73 -17.47
N ALA A 580 -22.87 -16.77 -16.74
CA ALA A 580 -23.87 -15.84 -17.25
C ALA A 580 -23.30 -14.94 -18.36
N TYR A 581 -22.03 -14.54 -18.27
CA TYR A 581 -21.38 -13.73 -19.31
C TYR A 581 -21.35 -14.47 -20.65
N ALA A 582 -20.89 -15.73 -20.65
CA ALA A 582 -20.85 -16.56 -21.84
C ALA A 582 -22.26 -16.80 -22.41
N SER A 583 -23.23 -17.09 -21.54
CA SER A 583 -24.63 -17.26 -21.93
C SER A 583 -25.22 -16.00 -22.58
N MET A 584 -24.89 -14.82 -22.06
CA MET A 584 -25.31 -13.55 -22.64
C MET A 584 -24.59 -13.26 -23.97
N PHE A 585 -23.30 -13.58 -24.11
CA PHE A 585 -22.56 -13.46 -25.36
C PHE A 585 -23.14 -14.34 -26.47
N ILE A 586 -23.48 -15.60 -26.16
CA ILE A 586 -24.15 -16.52 -27.08
C ILE A 586 -25.51 -15.95 -27.50
N LYS A 587 -26.32 -15.49 -26.53
CA LYS A 587 -27.65 -14.91 -26.80
C LYS A 587 -27.58 -13.69 -27.74
N LEU A 588 -26.50 -12.91 -27.65
CA LEU A 588 -26.27 -11.73 -28.49
C LEU A 588 -25.53 -12.03 -29.80
N GLY A 589 -25.33 -13.32 -30.13
CA GLY A 589 -24.73 -13.74 -31.40
C GLY A 589 -23.22 -13.53 -31.47
N CYS A 590 -22.53 -13.60 -30.33
CA CYS A 590 -21.07 -13.50 -30.22
C CYS A 590 -20.48 -14.65 -29.37
N PRO A 591 -20.77 -15.93 -29.67
CA PRO A 591 -20.28 -17.08 -28.89
C PRO A 591 -18.75 -17.13 -28.75
N GLU A 592 -18.00 -16.60 -29.72
CA GLU A 592 -16.54 -16.51 -29.71
C GLU A 592 -15.98 -15.69 -28.54
N LEU A 593 -16.78 -14.82 -27.92
CA LEU A 593 -16.39 -14.06 -26.73
C LEU A 593 -16.53 -14.85 -25.42
N GLY A 594 -17.18 -16.03 -25.46
CA GLY A 594 -17.62 -16.79 -24.29
C GLY A 594 -16.54 -17.04 -23.24
N ASN A 595 -15.30 -17.20 -23.69
CA ASN A 595 -14.19 -17.62 -22.86
C ASN A 595 -13.24 -16.49 -22.43
N LEU A 596 -13.46 -15.26 -22.92
CA LEU A 596 -12.52 -14.16 -22.67
C LEU A 596 -12.34 -13.86 -21.18
N VAL A 597 -13.42 -13.92 -20.40
CA VAL A 597 -13.37 -13.70 -18.94
C VAL A 597 -12.57 -14.79 -18.25
N ARG A 598 -12.69 -16.06 -18.68
CA ARG A 598 -11.93 -17.18 -18.10
C ARG A 598 -10.44 -17.04 -18.37
N GLU A 599 -10.07 -16.63 -19.60
CA GLU A 599 -8.68 -16.38 -19.95
C GLU A 599 -8.07 -15.25 -19.12
N MET A 600 -8.80 -14.15 -18.95
CA MET A 600 -8.37 -13.03 -18.10
C MET A 600 -8.19 -13.45 -16.64
N GLU A 601 -9.11 -14.25 -16.09
CA GLU A 601 -9.02 -14.72 -14.71
C GLU A 601 -7.89 -15.73 -14.49
N GLN A 602 -7.63 -16.61 -15.47
CA GLN A 602 -6.49 -17.52 -15.45
C GLN A 602 -5.18 -16.73 -15.35
N GLU A 603 -4.98 -15.76 -16.24
CA GLU A 603 -3.78 -14.94 -16.29
C GLU A 603 -3.57 -14.16 -14.97
N ALA A 604 -4.65 -13.57 -14.43
CA ALA A 604 -4.59 -12.86 -13.16
C ALA A 604 -4.25 -13.77 -11.97
N LEU A 605 -4.78 -15.01 -11.96
CA LEU A 605 -4.52 -15.98 -10.89
C LEU A 605 -3.09 -16.50 -10.96
N GLU A 606 -2.61 -16.82 -12.16
CA GLU A 606 -1.23 -17.21 -12.40
C GLU A 606 -0.26 -16.09 -11.99
N HIS A 607 -0.60 -14.83 -12.28
CA HIS A 607 0.17 -13.68 -11.82
C HIS A 607 0.20 -13.60 -10.29
N MET A 608 -0.97 -13.60 -9.63
CA MET A 608 -1.12 -13.53 -8.18
C MET A 608 -0.37 -14.67 -7.44
N ALA A 609 -0.30 -15.86 -8.05
CA ALA A 609 0.38 -17.01 -7.49
C ALA A 609 1.92 -16.95 -7.58
N ARG A 610 2.51 -16.01 -8.33
CA ARG A 610 3.97 -15.94 -8.55
C ARG A 610 4.74 -15.82 -7.23
N GLY A 611 5.76 -16.67 -7.08
CA GLY A 611 6.63 -16.68 -5.90
C GLY A 611 6.00 -17.23 -4.62
N THR A 612 4.75 -17.71 -4.66
CA THR A 612 4.07 -18.26 -3.48
C THR A 612 4.24 -19.78 -3.32
N GLY A 613 4.79 -20.46 -4.32
CA GLY A 613 4.87 -21.92 -4.39
C GLY A 613 3.57 -22.59 -4.82
N LEU A 614 2.52 -21.81 -5.13
CA LEU A 614 1.27 -22.31 -5.69
C LEU A 614 1.37 -22.45 -7.21
N GLN A 615 1.09 -23.64 -7.71
CA GLN A 615 0.92 -23.91 -9.14
C GLN A 615 -0.56 -23.93 -9.50
N VAL A 616 -0.91 -23.27 -10.61
CA VAL A 616 -2.27 -23.19 -11.13
C VAL A 616 -2.38 -24.14 -12.32
N ASP A 617 -3.19 -25.18 -12.19
CA ASP A 617 -3.62 -26.04 -13.31
C ASP A 617 -5.04 -25.63 -13.71
N TRP A 618 -5.15 -25.01 -14.88
CA TRP A 618 -6.39 -24.42 -15.38
C TRP A 618 -6.76 -25.03 -16.72
N THR A 619 -7.88 -25.74 -16.75
CA THR A 619 -8.46 -26.26 -17.99
C THR A 619 -9.76 -25.54 -18.29
N GLN A 620 -9.79 -24.86 -19.44
CA GLN A 620 -10.96 -24.11 -19.90
C GLN A 620 -11.75 -24.91 -20.94
N TYR A 621 -13.07 -24.81 -20.89
CA TYR A 621 -14.00 -25.44 -21.83
C TYR A 621 -14.85 -24.40 -22.57
N ASP A 622 -15.79 -24.85 -23.40
CA ASP A 622 -16.75 -23.97 -24.06
C ASP A 622 -17.68 -23.27 -23.05
N LYS A 623 -18.32 -22.18 -23.48
CA LYS A 623 -19.34 -21.46 -22.70
C LYS A 623 -18.82 -20.90 -21.36
N GLY A 624 -17.54 -20.57 -21.28
CA GLY A 624 -16.95 -19.95 -20.09
C GLY A 624 -16.85 -20.89 -18.89
N GLU A 625 -16.86 -22.21 -19.13
CA GLU A 625 -16.66 -23.22 -18.10
C GLU A 625 -15.16 -23.48 -17.89
N ALA A 626 -14.77 -23.88 -16.66
CA ALA A 626 -13.39 -24.21 -16.34
C ALA A 626 -13.30 -25.21 -15.18
N THR A 627 -12.27 -26.05 -15.20
CA THR A 627 -11.79 -26.81 -14.04
C THR A 627 -10.48 -26.18 -13.57
N VAL A 628 -10.39 -25.89 -12.28
CA VAL A 628 -9.22 -25.26 -11.67
C VAL A 628 -8.70 -26.14 -10.55
N ARG A 629 -7.42 -26.48 -10.61
CA ARG A 629 -6.70 -27.19 -9.55
C ARG A 629 -5.54 -26.33 -9.07
N LEU A 630 -5.48 -26.11 -7.76
CA LEU A 630 -4.39 -25.40 -7.12
C LEU A 630 -3.49 -26.41 -6.42
N LEU A 631 -2.23 -26.45 -6.83
CA LEU A 631 -1.26 -27.43 -6.37
C LEU A 631 -0.17 -26.75 -5.56
N ALA A 632 0.14 -27.27 -4.38
CA ALA A 632 1.28 -26.89 -3.58
C ALA A 632 2.56 -27.47 -4.18
N SER A 633 3.59 -26.67 -4.36
CA SER A 633 4.92 -27.23 -4.59
C SER A 633 5.36 -27.98 -3.33
N ALA A 634 5.90 -29.20 -3.47
CA ALA A 634 6.56 -29.87 -2.35
C ALA A 634 7.65 -28.93 -1.78
N PRO A 635 7.81 -28.82 -0.45
CA PRO A 635 8.85 -27.97 0.11
C PRO A 635 10.19 -28.40 -0.49
N VAL A 636 10.88 -27.47 -1.16
CA VAL A 636 12.25 -27.69 -1.58
C VAL A 636 13.05 -27.82 -0.28
N THR A 637 13.33 -29.05 0.14
CA THR A 637 14.40 -29.32 1.10
C THR A 637 15.65 -28.71 0.50
N GLN A 638 16.03 -27.52 0.99
CA GLN A 638 17.40 -27.04 0.84
C GLN A 638 18.28 -28.06 1.56
N HIS A 639 18.77 -29.05 0.80
CA HIS A 639 19.94 -29.79 1.21
C HIS A 639 21.06 -28.76 1.35
N ILE A 640 21.34 -28.37 2.58
CA ILE A 640 22.63 -27.83 2.98
C ILE A 640 23.60 -28.99 2.73
N GLY A 641 24.09 -29.08 1.49
CA GLY A 641 25.20 -29.93 1.13
C GLY A 641 26.41 -29.43 1.89
N SER A 642 26.83 -30.18 2.90
CA SER A 642 28.18 -30.11 3.43
C SER A 642 29.15 -30.36 2.28
N GLU A 643 29.72 -29.29 1.73
CA GLU A 643 30.94 -29.42 0.93
C GLU A 643 32.05 -29.89 1.87
N GLU A 644 32.32 -31.19 1.84
CA GLU A 644 33.56 -31.76 2.35
C GLU A 644 34.72 -31.17 1.56
N ASN A 645 35.53 -30.38 2.25
CA ASN A 645 36.87 -29.99 1.84
C ASN A 645 37.65 -31.23 1.37
N THR A 646 37.92 -31.32 0.07
CA THR A 646 38.97 -32.20 -0.45
C THR A 646 40.22 -31.36 -0.67
N GLU A 647 41.16 -31.45 0.27
CA GLU A 647 42.52 -30.94 0.12
C GLU A 647 43.21 -31.66 -1.05
N ALA A 648 43.62 -30.90 -2.06
CA ALA A 648 44.56 -31.35 -3.08
C ALA A 648 46.00 -31.08 -2.60
N GLN A 649 46.73 -32.14 -2.25
CA GLN A 649 48.19 -32.11 -2.15
C GLN A 649 48.82 -32.03 -3.56
N PRO A 650 49.92 -31.28 -3.75
CA PRO A 650 50.61 -31.22 -5.03
C PRO A 650 51.62 -32.38 -5.15
N GLU A 651 51.50 -33.19 -6.20
CA GLU A 651 52.55 -34.10 -6.62
C GLU A 651 53.46 -33.45 -7.67
N ILE A 652 54.75 -33.66 -7.42
CA ILE A 652 55.93 -33.22 -8.17
C ILE A 652 56.10 -34.09 -9.41
N ALA A 653 56.24 -33.49 -10.59
CA ALA A 653 57.17 -33.89 -11.66
C ALA A 653 57.23 -32.80 -12.76
#